data_AF-A0AAV9P241-F1
#
_entry.id   AF-A0AAV9P241-F1
#
_cell.length_a   1.000
_cell.length_b   1.000
_cell.length_c   1.000
_cell.angle_alpha   90.00
_cell.angle_beta   90.00
_cell.angle_gamma   90.00
#
_symmetry.space_group_name_H-M   'P 1'
#
loop_
_entity.id
_entity.type
_entity.pdbx_description
1 polymer ?
#
loop_
_entity_poly.entity_id
_entity_poly.type
_entity_poly.pdbx_seq_one_letter_code
_entity_poly.pdbx_strand_id
1 'polypeptide(L)'
;MESAEEAMRQMIALRLSSGFQVVPTRKLRDTQKSSERIERMLLSMGDYYHDIRCLSEMEVQVSEYWQDLPDGLDQTAGSHYSVRIRPGIGRRAKHVEVNLAQDSGSADWPMLDDQAANPEVTHDLGARSKLRLVLIPVPFAPTEALRQLSDEERRIDGIQKLTQLWQRNRHVSHKDQLHQTSMSKARPLGSNDRDPDPLAIEYQTRDPSAVVGAYGTTLSNDPAGGEATLFPKSETFHTSSFDMAKLVKHMQEPPPSGVEMKDRRWLTRFHLRCFRGDEMTNWLLHVFRDLQTREDAVALGNQLMHKDLFTHVRGKHEFRDGNYFYQILSAYRTSVYPDTAGFFAKGMGRSMPSTPITEMRQSPSMRAMQSDSDSSGKGSPALAKVDSREKEAILLSQSLLYNVDPAKKSSQPELVTLHYDRIHNPDNCYHIQLEWTTTTAKLVREAVARWSGLVEGHGLKLVQLPILEASRLHERHPLEQAVSVKLAIRPHGRAPATPHLDPSAGSPRGRDDRYVHHKAILRKMDFVLDLEAADNFPSKLNIAYSWGRPDYRMTQFIHKSGLLLAQISNDDKTDFLLLRNRLAGQWSSHSNKRSELPSAENIFNDFRKFCKDEAALKLLYEEVNKPKVSPMSPLARTQWIGDADVPPIELPPHLMHRTQR
;
A
#
# COMPACT_ATOMS: atom_id res chain seq x y z
N MET A 1 -3.55 32.70 12.85
CA MET A 1 -2.20 33.22 12.62
C MET A 1 -1.37 32.77 13.80
N GLU A 2 -0.35 31.98 13.56
CA GLU A 2 0.60 31.58 14.61
C GLU A 2 1.39 32.83 15.06
N SER A 3 1.72 32.91 16.35
CA SER A 3 2.55 33.98 16.89
C SER A 3 3.97 33.83 16.34
N ALA A 4 4.69 34.93 16.08
CA ALA A 4 6.10 34.90 15.70
C ALA A 4 6.96 34.12 16.70
N GLU A 5 6.57 34.11 17.99
CA GLU A 5 7.24 33.32 19.01
C GLU A 5 7.08 31.80 18.78
N GLU A 6 5.91 31.36 18.31
CA GLU A 6 5.65 29.96 18.02
C GLU A 6 6.43 29.50 16.78
N ALA A 7 6.40 30.31 15.72
CA ALA A 7 7.21 30.08 14.52
C ALA A 7 8.70 30.00 14.86
N MET A 8 9.20 30.91 15.70
CA MET A 8 10.58 30.89 16.18
C MET A 8 10.89 29.58 16.92
N ARG A 9 10.01 29.11 17.81
CA ARG A 9 10.19 27.82 18.51
C ARG A 9 10.25 26.64 17.55
N GLN A 10 9.41 26.61 16.51
CA GLN A 10 9.46 25.57 15.47
C GLN A 10 10.78 25.58 14.70
N MET A 11 11.24 26.77 14.28
CA MET A 11 12.50 26.96 13.56
C MET A 11 13.71 26.50 14.40
N ILE A 12 13.70 26.79 15.70
CA ILE A 12 14.70 26.32 16.65
C ILE A 12 14.66 24.79 16.77
N ALA A 13 13.48 24.23 17.02
CA ALA A 13 13.29 22.79 17.19
C ALA A 13 13.79 22.02 15.96
N LEU A 14 13.54 22.55 14.76
CA LEU A 14 13.99 21.99 13.49
C LEU A 14 15.52 21.96 13.35
N ARG A 15 16.20 23.02 13.77
CA ARG A 15 17.67 23.09 13.73
C ARG A 15 18.29 22.15 14.76
N LEU A 16 17.73 22.11 15.97
CA LEU A 16 18.17 21.17 17.02
C LEU A 16 17.99 19.71 16.58
N SER A 17 16.87 19.38 15.93
CA SER A 17 16.63 18.03 15.40
C SER A 17 17.57 17.67 14.24
N SER A 18 18.04 18.67 13.49
CA SER A 18 19.00 18.52 12.40
C SER A 18 20.47 18.45 12.87
N GLY A 19 20.73 18.63 14.17
CA GLY A 19 22.07 18.50 14.77
C GLY A 19 22.73 19.81 15.19
N PHE A 20 22.06 20.96 15.05
CA PHE A 20 22.57 22.22 15.59
C PHE A 20 22.62 22.16 17.12
N GLN A 21 23.61 22.85 17.67
CA GLN A 21 23.80 23.03 19.10
C GLN A 21 23.60 24.49 19.46
N VAL A 22 23.04 24.75 20.65
CA VAL A 22 22.88 26.10 21.17
C VAL A 22 24.24 26.67 21.53
N VAL A 23 24.58 27.84 20.97
CA VAL A 23 25.81 28.55 21.33
C VAL A 23 25.54 29.33 22.63
N PRO A 24 26.23 29.02 23.74
CA PRO A 24 26.04 29.73 24.98
C PRO A 24 26.53 31.17 24.85
N THR A 25 25.60 32.13 24.77
CA THR A 25 25.93 33.55 24.80
C THR A 25 26.18 33.98 26.25
N ARG A 26 27.37 34.52 26.53
CA ARG A 26 27.90 34.75 27.89
C ARG A 26 27.21 35.86 28.71
N LYS A 27 25.97 36.25 28.40
CA LYS A 27 25.25 37.31 29.14
C LYS A 27 23.75 37.04 29.25
N LEU A 28 23.35 36.46 30.37
CA LEU A 28 22.10 36.82 31.06
C LEU A 28 22.43 36.82 32.55
N ARG A 29 22.72 38.02 33.08
CA ARG A 29 22.73 38.25 34.52
C ARG A 29 21.30 38.12 35.00
N ASP A 30 21.14 37.42 36.13
CA ASP A 30 19.96 37.35 36.99
C ASP A 30 18.97 38.51 36.82
N THR A 31 17.80 38.23 36.25
CA THR A 31 16.56 38.93 36.62
C THR A 31 15.38 37.98 36.54
N GLN A 32 15.00 37.47 37.71
CA GLN A 32 13.63 37.20 38.17
C GLN A 32 12.64 36.53 37.20
N LYS A 33 12.28 35.28 37.54
CA LYS A 33 10.94 34.67 37.47
C LYS A 33 9.86 35.50 36.73
N SER A 34 9.95 35.54 35.41
CA SER A 34 8.82 35.76 34.52
C SER A 34 9.02 34.83 33.33
N SER A 35 7.95 34.36 32.71
CA SER A 35 8.01 33.41 31.59
C SER A 35 8.90 33.97 30.48
N GLU A 36 10.16 33.53 30.40
CA GLU A 36 11.18 34.13 29.54
C GLU A 36 10.82 33.92 28.06
N ARG A 37 10.36 34.99 27.42
CA ARG A 37 10.16 35.06 25.97
C ARG A 37 11.52 34.90 25.31
N ILE A 38 11.66 33.92 24.40
CA ILE A 38 12.90 33.72 23.64
C ILE A 38 12.98 34.82 22.58
N GLU A 39 13.77 35.87 22.84
CA GLU A 39 13.93 36.99 21.88
C GLU A 39 14.97 36.71 20.80
N ARG A 40 16.02 35.93 21.12
CA ARG A 40 17.12 35.61 20.21
C ARG A 40 17.79 34.29 20.60
N MET A 41 18.17 33.50 19.60
CA MET A 41 18.99 32.31 19.80
C MET A 41 19.99 32.09 18.67
N LEU A 42 21.25 31.88 19.06
CA LEU A 42 22.35 31.53 18.16
C LEU A 42 22.59 30.01 18.22
N LEU A 43 22.59 29.37 17.07
CA LEU A 43 22.74 27.93 16.87
C LEU A 43 23.96 27.67 15.98
N SER A 44 24.66 26.55 16.19
CA SER A 44 25.83 26.17 15.38
C SER A 44 25.83 24.69 15.01
N MET A 45 26.28 24.35 13.81
CA MET A 45 26.50 22.98 13.32
C MET A 45 27.80 22.95 12.51
N GLY A 46 28.89 22.50 13.15
CA GLY A 46 30.23 22.63 12.55
C GLY A 46 30.57 24.10 12.32
N ASP A 47 30.82 24.45 11.05
CA ASP A 47 31.19 25.81 10.63
C ASP A 47 29.99 26.69 10.24
N TYR A 48 28.76 26.15 10.31
CA TYR A 48 27.52 26.87 10.03
C TYR A 48 26.91 27.43 11.31
N TYR A 49 26.52 28.70 11.30
CA TYR A 49 25.87 29.39 12.41
C TYR A 49 24.56 30.04 11.97
N HIS A 50 23.47 29.78 12.69
CA HIS A 50 22.17 30.39 12.45
C HIS A 50 21.76 31.24 13.65
N ASP A 51 21.50 32.53 13.44
CA ASP A 51 21.00 33.47 14.44
C ASP A 51 19.53 33.77 14.15
N ILE A 52 18.64 33.33 15.05
CA ILE A 52 17.19 33.51 14.93
C ILE A 52 16.76 34.55 15.94
N ARG A 53 16.04 35.59 15.49
CA ARG A 53 15.58 36.71 16.31
C ARG A 53 14.09 36.98 16.09
N CYS A 54 13.34 37.15 17.18
CA CYS A 54 11.98 37.66 17.13
C CYS A 54 12.03 39.20 17.14
N LEU A 55 11.69 39.86 16.03
CA LEU A 55 11.71 41.32 15.95
C LEU A 55 10.40 41.95 16.43
N SER A 56 9.27 41.28 16.20
CA SER A 56 7.93 41.71 16.62
C SER A 56 7.03 40.49 16.91
N GLU A 57 5.74 40.70 17.21
CA GLU A 57 4.77 39.61 17.36
C GLU A 57 4.44 38.88 16.05
N MET A 58 4.84 39.44 14.89
CA MET A 58 4.55 38.89 13.56
C MET A 58 5.80 38.66 12.70
N GLU A 59 6.99 39.02 13.18
CA GLU A 59 8.21 39.01 12.36
C GLU A 59 9.36 38.28 13.07
N VAL A 60 9.91 37.29 12.37
CA VAL A 60 11.11 36.54 12.76
C VAL A 60 12.19 36.76 11.70
N GLN A 61 13.40 37.08 12.14
CA GLN A 61 14.58 37.23 11.29
C GLN A 61 15.53 36.05 11.52
N VAL A 62 15.95 35.41 10.44
CA VAL A 62 17.00 34.38 10.43
C VAL A 62 18.21 34.94 9.71
N SER A 63 19.39 34.85 10.33
CA SER A 63 20.67 35.23 9.73
C SER A 63 21.61 34.03 9.73
N GLU A 64 22.14 33.70 8.55
CA GLU A 64 23.05 32.57 8.34
C GLU A 64 24.48 33.09 8.20
N TYR A 65 25.42 32.43 8.89
CA TYR A 65 26.85 32.70 8.80
C TYR A 65 27.58 31.37 8.56
N TRP A 66 28.63 31.40 7.76
CA TRP A 66 29.56 30.28 7.61
C TRP A 66 30.99 30.78 7.77
N GLN A 67 31.85 29.95 8.30
CA GLN A 67 33.28 30.25 8.39
C GLN A 67 33.99 29.69 7.16
N ASP A 68 34.58 30.57 6.34
CA ASP A 68 35.43 30.14 5.23
C ASP A 68 36.67 29.42 5.80
N LEU A 69 36.98 28.25 5.23
CA LEU A 69 38.23 27.53 5.54
C LEU A 69 39.42 28.39 5.11
N PRO A 70 40.51 28.46 5.90
CA PRO A 70 41.69 29.21 5.51
C PRO A 70 42.27 28.65 4.19
N ASP A 71 42.63 29.56 3.27
CA ASP A 71 43.25 29.25 1.98
C ASP A 71 44.41 28.25 2.14
N GLY A 72 44.28 27.06 1.52
CA GLY A 72 45.35 26.06 1.45
C GLY A 72 45.02 24.63 1.88
N LEU A 73 43.80 24.36 2.36
CA LEU A 73 43.31 22.99 2.57
C LEU A 73 42.37 22.59 1.43
N ASP A 74 42.92 21.93 0.40
CA ASP A 74 42.15 21.35 -0.69
C ASP A 74 41.04 20.42 -0.14
N GLN A 75 39.78 20.83 -0.25
CA GLN A 75 38.60 19.98 0.02
C GLN A 75 38.50 18.79 -0.94
N THR A 76 39.28 18.79 -2.03
CA THR A 76 39.23 17.80 -3.11
C THR A 76 40.02 16.52 -2.82
N ALA A 77 40.85 16.50 -1.77
CA ALA A 77 41.42 15.27 -1.27
C ALA A 77 40.40 14.54 -0.38
N GLY A 78 39.35 14.00 -0.98
CA GLY A 78 38.43 13.09 -0.31
C GLY A 78 39.25 12.08 0.47
N SER A 79 39.18 12.16 1.81
CA SER A 79 39.94 11.27 2.69
C SER A 79 39.28 9.90 2.65
N HIS A 80 39.55 9.17 1.56
CA HIS A 80 39.10 7.80 1.36
C HIS A 80 39.82 6.94 2.39
N TYR A 81 39.05 6.45 3.36
CA TYR A 81 39.57 5.60 4.41
C TYR A 81 39.23 4.14 4.11
N SER A 82 40.26 3.32 3.88
CA SER A 82 40.08 1.89 3.63
C SER A 82 39.93 1.13 4.94
N VAL A 83 38.81 0.44 5.11
CA VAL A 83 38.49 -0.35 6.31
C VAL A 83 38.11 -1.77 5.98
N ARG A 84 38.36 -2.68 6.93
CA ARG A 84 37.89 -4.06 6.85
C ARG A 84 36.63 -4.23 7.68
N ILE A 85 35.47 -4.34 7.02
CA ILE A 85 34.17 -4.41 7.66
C ILE A 85 33.69 -5.86 7.70
N ARG A 86 33.26 -6.31 8.88
CA ARG A 86 32.53 -7.57 9.03
C ARG A 86 31.03 -7.28 8.92
N PRO A 87 30.32 -7.86 7.94
CA PRO A 87 28.87 -7.67 7.82
C PRO A 87 28.15 -8.19 9.06
N GLY A 88 26.97 -7.62 9.35
CA GLY A 88 26.18 -7.96 10.55
C GLY A 88 25.65 -9.40 10.59
N ILE A 89 25.80 -10.13 9.48
CA ILE A 89 25.55 -11.55 9.29
C ILE A 89 26.69 -12.11 8.42
N GLY A 90 27.10 -13.35 8.66
CA GLY A 90 28.20 -13.98 7.92
C GLY A 90 29.59 -13.70 8.51
N ARG A 91 30.56 -14.59 8.22
CA ARG A 91 31.86 -14.61 8.90
C ARG A 91 33.00 -13.90 8.17
N ARG A 92 32.84 -13.56 6.89
CA ARG A 92 33.91 -13.01 6.05
C ARG A 92 33.88 -11.49 6.05
N ALA A 93 34.99 -10.88 6.45
CA ALA A 93 35.15 -9.44 6.36
C ALA A 93 35.56 -9.02 4.94
N LYS A 94 35.13 -7.84 4.51
CA LYS A 94 35.43 -7.26 3.19
C LYS A 94 36.20 -5.95 3.37
N HIS A 95 37.09 -5.64 2.42
CA HIS A 95 37.71 -4.32 2.33
C HIS A 95 36.73 -3.35 1.67
N VAL A 96 36.62 -2.15 2.23
CA VAL A 96 35.62 -1.15 1.87
C VAL A 96 36.29 0.21 1.97
N GLU A 97 36.15 1.01 0.92
CA GLU A 97 36.57 2.40 0.95
C GLU A 97 35.41 3.24 1.44
N VAL A 98 35.64 3.97 2.52
CA VAL A 98 34.65 4.89 3.10
C VAL A 98 35.08 6.30 2.76
N ASN A 99 34.20 7.04 2.11
CA ASN A 99 34.39 8.47 1.97
C ASN A 99 34.02 9.14 3.31
N LEU A 100 35.01 9.71 3.99
CA LEU A 100 34.80 10.45 5.23
C LEU A 100 34.22 11.85 4.98
N ALA A 101 34.37 12.38 3.77
CA ALA A 101 33.71 13.60 3.31
C ALA A 101 32.28 13.25 2.86
N GLN A 102 31.41 12.93 3.81
CA GLN A 102 29.98 12.97 3.55
C GLN A 102 29.56 14.43 3.56
N ASP A 103 29.35 15.00 2.36
CA ASP A 103 28.57 16.23 2.21
C ASP A 103 27.18 15.97 2.79
N SER A 104 26.93 16.48 3.99
CA SER A 104 25.56 16.73 4.42
C SER A 104 25.04 17.84 3.51
N GLY A 105 24.41 17.47 2.39
CA GLY A 105 23.88 18.45 1.44
C GLY A 105 23.17 19.57 2.19
N SER A 106 23.58 20.82 1.92
CA SER A 106 23.03 22.00 2.57
C SER A 106 21.51 21.95 2.47
N ALA A 107 20.83 21.82 3.59
CA ALA A 107 19.37 21.86 3.62
C ALA A 107 18.90 23.23 3.12
N ASP A 108 17.78 23.25 2.41
CA ASP A 108 17.13 24.50 1.99
C ASP A 108 16.38 25.09 3.21
N TRP A 109 17.13 25.82 4.06
CA TRP A 109 16.64 26.39 5.31
C TRP A 109 15.48 27.37 5.11
N PRO A 110 15.48 28.27 4.11
CA PRO A 110 14.32 29.12 3.83
C PRO A 110 13.02 28.35 3.61
N MET A 111 13.05 27.26 2.83
CA MET A 111 11.85 26.44 2.60
C MET A 111 11.41 25.67 3.86
N LEU A 112 12.40 25.21 4.65
CA LEU A 112 12.17 24.56 5.92
C LEU A 112 11.57 25.50 6.97
N ASP A 113 11.96 26.77 6.96
CA ASP A 113 11.44 27.83 7.84
C ASP A 113 10.01 28.22 7.46
N ASP A 114 9.71 28.31 6.16
CA ASP A 114 8.33 28.48 5.66
C ASP A 114 7.42 27.33 6.11
N GLN A 115 7.91 26.08 6.01
CA GLN A 115 7.17 24.91 6.49
C GLN A 115 7.05 24.86 8.02
N ALA A 116 8.06 25.34 8.76
CA ALA A 116 8.02 25.41 10.22
C ALA A 116 7.02 26.47 10.72
N ALA A 117 6.90 27.59 10.01
CA ALA A 117 5.92 28.64 10.28
C ALA A 117 4.52 28.33 9.73
N ASN A 118 4.43 27.39 8.78
CA ASN A 118 3.17 26.96 8.19
C ASN A 118 3.16 25.44 7.98
N PRO A 119 2.79 24.64 9.00
CA PRO A 119 2.82 23.18 8.92
C PRO A 119 1.84 22.58 7.90
N GLU A 120 0.91 23.38 7.35
CA GLU A 120 0.00 22.95 6.28
C GLU A 120 0.68 22.96 4.90
N VAL A 121 1.79 23.68 4.73
CA VAL A 121 2.53 23.75 3.46
C VAL A 121 3.56 22.64 3.42
N THR A 122 3.30 21.63 2.58
CA THR A 122 4.23 20.52 2.36
C THR A 122 5.07 20.77 1.10
N HIS A 123 6.30 21.25 1.27
CA HIS A 123 7.29 21.29 0.19
C HIS A 123 7.97 19.91 0.00
N ASP A 124 8.33 19.52 -1.23
CA ASP A 124 8.98 18.22 -1.50
C ASP A 124 10.48 18.26 -1.13
N LEU A 125 10.76 18.29 0.18
CA LEU A 125 12.10 18.53 0.74
C LEU A 125 12.78 17.23 1.19
N GLY A 126 14.05 17.09 0.81
CA GLY A 126 14.92 15.99 1.25
C GLY A 126 15.26 15.99 2.75
N ALA A 127 14.97 17.08 3.48
CA ALA A 127 15.32 17.29 4.88
C ALA A 127 14.26 16.83 5.89
N ARG A 128 13.30 16.00 5.48
CA ARG A 128 12.29 15.43 6.38
C ARG A 128 12.82 14.21 7.12
N SER A 129 12.44 14.08 8.39
CA SER A 129 12.56 12.81 9.10
C SER A 129 11.62 11.80 8.46
N LYS A 130 12.15 10.63 8.09
CA LYS A 130 11.39 9.56 7.44
C LYS A 130 11.45 8.29 8.26
N LEU A 131 10.31 7.61 8.39
CA LEU A 131 10.19 6.31 9.03
C LEU A 131 9.41 5.37 8.11
N ARG A 132 10.01 4.24 7.73
CA ARG A 132 9.35 3.19 6.96
C ARG A 132 9.02 2.02 7.86
N LEU A 133 7.74 1.67 7.89
CA LEU A 133 7.19 0.56 8.63
C LEU A 133 6.48 -0.38 7.66
N VAL A 134 6.47 -1.66 7.99
CA VAL A 134 5.71 -2.67 7.25
C VAL A 134 4.93 -3.56 8.21
N LEU A 135 3.73 -3.94 7.83
CA LEU A 135 3.00 -5.03 8.46
C LEU A 135 3.38 -6.34 7.78
N ILE A 136 3.93 -7.26 8.55
CA ILE A 136 4.35 -8.58 8.08
C ILE A 136 3.29 -9.61 8.50
N PRO A 137 2.73 -10.41 7.56
CA PRO A 137 1.92 -11.57 7.87
C PRO A 137 2.68 -12.58 8.73
N VAL A 138 2.19 -12.86 9.94
CA VAL A 138 2.80 -13.83 10.85
C VAL A 138 1.78 -14.89 11.29
N PRO A 139 2.23 -16.14 11.49
CA PRO A 139 1.35 -17.17 12.01
C PRO A 139 0.87 -16.78 13.40
N PHE A 140 -0.43 -16.94 13.65
CA PHE A 140 -1.10 -16.53 14.88
C PHE A 140 -2.14 -17.56 15.27
N ALA A 141 -2.24 -17.87 16.56
CA ALA A 141 -3.29 -18.72 17.11
C ALA A 141 -4.50 -17.84 17.50
N PRO A 142 -5.62 -17.90 16.76
CA PRO A 142 -6.75 -17.00 16.97
C PRO A 142 -7.54 -17.27 18.25
N THR A 143 -8.01 -16.18 18.86
CA THR A 143 -9.10 -16.18 19.84
C THR A 143 -10.39 -16.71 19.21
N GLU A 144 -11.33 -17.22 19.99
CA GLU A 144 -12.57 -17.87 19.51
C GLU A 144 -13.35 -17.06 18.48
N ALA A 145 -13.49 -15.74 18.66
CA ALA A 145 -14.17 -14.86 17.72
C ALA A 145 -13.49 -14.79 16.33
N LEU A 146 -12.17 -14.91 16.27
CA LEU A 146 -11.36 -14.85 15.04
C LEU A 146 -11.12 -16.22 14.40
N ARG A 147 -11.51 -17.33 15.08
CA ARG A 147 -11.39 -18.70 14.52
C ARG A 147 -12.28 -18.92 13.30
N GLN A 148 -13.36 -18.16 13.17
CA GLN A 148 -14.27 -18.23 12.04
C GLN A 148 -13.68 -17.61 10.76
N LEU A 149 -12.66 -16.75 10.90
CA LEU A 149 -11.98 -16.10 9.79
C LEU A 149 -10.78 -16.91 9.32
N SER A 150 -10.60 -16.99 8.00
CA SER A 150 -9.34 -17.42 7.42
C SER A 150 -8.21 -16.46 7.82
N ASP A 151 -6.96 -16.92 7.74
CA ASP A 151 -5.82 -16.08 8.11
C ASP A 151 -5.72 -14.84 7.21
N GLU A 152 -6.14 -14.93 5.95
CA GLU A 152 -6.23 -13.80 5.01
C GLU A 152 -7.26 -12.77 5.46
N GLU A 153 -8.50 -13.21 5.73
CA GLU A 153 -9.59 -12.35 6.20
C GLU A 153 -9.25 -11.66 7.52
N ARG A 154 -8.56 -12.36 8.43
CA ARG A 154 -8.09 -11.80 9.70
C ARG A 154 -7.09 -10.66 9.50
N ARG A 155 -6.15 -10.82 8.56
CA ARG A 155 -5.16 -9.77 8.25
C ARG A 155 -5.85 -8.53 7.65
N ILE A 156 -6.82 -8.74 6.77
CA ILE A 156 -7.59 -7.64 6.18
C ILE A 156 -8.36 -6.87 7.27
N ASP A 157 -9.05 -7.58 8.18
CA ASP A 157 -9.75 -6.98 9.31
C ASP A 157 -8.81 -6.14 10.20
N GLY A 158 -7.59 -6.64 10.46
CA GLY A 158 -6.57 -5.90 11.19
C GLY A 158 -6.15 -4.58 10.52
N ILE A 159 -5.95 -4.60 9.19
CA ILE A 159 -5.62 -3.39 8.42
C ILE A 159 -6.80 -2.42 8.39
N GLN A 160 -8.03 -2.91 8.24
CA GLN A 160 -9.23 -2.07 8.25
C GLN A 160 -9.42 -1.33 9.58
N LYS A 161 -9.25 -2.02 10.72
CA LYS A 161 -9.29 -1.38 12.04
C LYS A 161 -8.18 -0.34 12.22
N LEU A 162 -7.00 -0.61 11.68
CA LEU A 162 -5.89 0.34 11.70
C LEU A 162 -6.21 1.60 10.88
N THR A 163 -6.80 1.45 9.69
CA THR A 163 -7.11 2.59 8.82
C THR A 163 -8.30 3.41 9.34
N GLN A 164 -9.28 2.79 9.99
CA GLN A 164 -10.32 3.48 10.76
C GLN A 164 -9.71 4.31 11.90
N LEU A 165 -8.74 3.76 12.64
CA LEU A 165 -8.01 4.50 13.67
C LEU A 165 -7.28 5.72 13.08
N TRP A 166 -6.71 5.60 11.89
CA TRP A 166 -6.06 6.72 11.21
C TRP A 166 -7.04 7.81 10.81
N GLN A 167 -8.19 7.43 10.24
CA GLN A 167 -9.24 8.37 9.86
C GLN A 167 -9.81 9.11 11.07
N ARG A 168 -9.99 8.43 12.20
CA ARG A 168 -10.48 9.05 13.43
C ARG A 168 -9.56 10.15 13.97
N ASN A 169 -8.25 10.00 13.79
CA ASN A 169 -7.26 11.00 14.24
C ASN A 169 -6.64 11.76 13.06
N ARG A 170 -7.30 11.77 11.89
CA ARG A 170 -6.88 12.57 10.75
C ARG A 170 -7.02 14.05 11.11
N HIS A 171 -5.98 14.82 10.82
CA HIS A 171 -6.03 16.26 10.94
C HIS A 171 -6.72 16.84 9.70
N VAL A 172 -7.72 17.70 9.93
CA VAL A 172 -8.41 18.46 8.88
C VAL A 172 -8.10 19.93 9.12
N SER A 173 -7.52 20.61 8.13
CA SER A 173 -7.15 22.03 8.24
C SER A 173 -8.37 22.90 8.57
N HIS A 174 -8.16 24.05 9.21
CA HIS A 174 -9.23 25.01 9.47
C HIS A 174 -9.90 25.52 8.17
N LYS A 175 -9.16 25.60 7.06
CA LYS A 175 -9.74 25.96 5.74
C LYS A 175 -10.63 24.84 5.20
N ASP A 176 -10.19 23.59 5.34
CA ASP A 176 -10.96 22.42 4.94
C ASP A 176 -12.18 22.21 5.84
N GLN A 177 -12.07 22.52 7.14
CA GLN A 177 -13.22 22.53 8.06
C GLN A 177 -14.23 23.61 7.69
N LEU A 178 -13.79 24.80 7.26
CA LEU A 178 -14.69 25.85 6.76
C LEU A 178 -15.35 25.45 5.43
N HIS A 179 -14.60 24.77 4.55
CA HIS A 179 -15.15 24.22 3.30
C HIS A 179 -16.16 23.10 3.60
N GLN A 180 -15.83 22.16 4.47
CA GLN A 180 -16.71 21.09 4.92
C GLN A 180 -17.94 21.64 5.66
N THR A 181 -17.80 22.63 6.55
CA THR A 181 -18.95 23.24 7.26
C THR A 181 -19.84 24.08 6.35
N SER A 182 -19.28 24.71 5.32
CA SER A 182 -20.10 25.39 4.29
C SER A 182 -20.86 24.39 3.42
N MET A 183 -20.28 23.21 3.15
CA MET A 183 -20.91 22.08 2.46
C MET A 183 -21.85 21.24 3.35
N SER A 184 -21.65 21.23 4.68
CA SER A 184 -22.34 20.37 5.65
C SER A 184 -23.50 21.04 6.38
N LYS A 185 -23.90 22.26 6.00
CA LYS A 185 -25.17 22.89 6.44
C LYS A 185 -26.42 22.04 6.13
N ALA A 186 -26.27 20.91 5.44
CA ALA A 186 -27.30 19.92 5.16
C ALA A 186 -27.20 18.61 5.99
N ARG A 187 -26.23 18.44 6.91
CA ARG A 187 -26.15 17.25 7.78
C ARG A 187 -26.96 17.48 9.07
N PRO A 188 -27.83 16.54 9.49
CA PRO A 188 -28.56 16.66 10.74
C PRO A 188 -27.63 16.65 11.96
N LEU A 189 -28.06 17.36 13.01
CA LEU A 189 -27.42 17.46 14.32
C LEU A 189 -27.12 16.04 14.86
N GLY A 190 -25.83 15.71 15.08
CA GLY A 190 -25.40 14.39 15.60
C GLY A 190 -24.29 13.68 14.80
N SER A 191 -23.88 14.20 13.63
CA SER A 191 -22.94 13.52 12.72
C SER A 191 -21.46 13.44 13.16
N ASN A 192 -21.07 14.03 14.30
CA ASN A 192 -19.68 13.95 14.80
C ASN A 192 -19.36 12.63 15.54
N ASP A 193 -20.36 11.79 15.81
CA ASP A 193 -20.21 10.55 16.59
C ASP A 193 -20.29 9.28 15.71
N ARG A 194 -20.25 9.45 14.37
CA ARG A 194 -20.26 8.33 13.43
C ARG A 194 -18.84 7.80 13.23
N ASP A 195 -18.70 6.48 13.23
CA ASP A 195 -17.42 5.84 12.94
C ASP A 195 -16.95 6.21 11.52
N PRO A 196 -15.69 6.66 11.37
CA PRO A 196 -15.18 7.07 10.08
C PRO A 196 -14.98 5.85 9.16
N ASP A 197 -15.22 6.06 7.87
CA ASP A 197 -14.99 5.02 6.88
C ASP A 197 -13.51 4.62 6.85
N PRO A 198 -13.20 3.31 6.79
CA PRO A 198 -11.84 2.86 6.56
C PRO A 198 -11.28 3.47 5.26
N LEU A 199 -9.97 3.60 5.18
CA LEU A 199 -9.33 4.05 3.94
C LEU A 199 -9.64 3.05 2.81
N ALA A 200 -9.91 3.58 1.62
CA ALA A 200 -10.26 2.78 0.45
C ALA A 200 -9.05 2.01 -0.07
N ILE A 201 -8.85 0.80 0.46
CA ILE A 201 -7.80 -0.13 0.05
C ILE A 201 -8.39 -1.20 -0.88
N GLU A 202 -7.80 -1.35 -2.04
CA GLU A 202 -8.11 -2.39 -3.00
C GLU A 202 -7.28 -3.65 -2.70
N TYR A 203 -7.94 -4.65 -2.12
CA TYR A 203 -7.32 -5.94 -1.85
C TYR A 203 -7.29 -6.80 -3.11
N GLN A 204 -6.11 -7.34 -3.42
CA GLN A 204 -5.84 -8.14 -4.62
C GLN A 204 -5.07 -9.40 -4.24
N THR A 205 -5.21 -10.46 -5.04
CA THR A 205 -4.46 -11.71 -4.82
C THR A 205 -3.17 -11.80 -5.62
N ARG A 206 -2.92 -10.80 -6.47
CA ARG A 206 -1.73 -10.68 -7.32
C ARG A 206 -0.82 -9.58 -6.78
N ASP A 207 0.45 -9.65 -7.14
CA ASP A 207 1.42 -8.59 -6.82
C ASP A 207 1.07 -7.28 -7.56
N PRO A 208 1.41 -6.10 -7.00
CA PRO A 208 1.06 -4.80 -7.57
C PRO A 208 1.47 -4.63 -9.04
N SER A 209 2.66 -5.08 -9.44
CA SER A 209 3.12 -5.00 -10.84
C SER A 209 2.20 -5.75 -11.80
N ALA A 210 1.68 -6.90 -11.36
CA ALA A 210 0.78 -7.73 -12.13
C ALA A 210 -0.64 -7.15 -12.20
N VAL A 211 -1.11 -6.49 -11.13
CA VAL A 211 -2.37 -5.76 -11.09
C VAL A 211 -2.32 -4.56 -12.04
N VAL A 212 -1.27 -3.74 -11.94
CA VAL A 212 -1.06 -2.58 -12.80
C VAL A 212 -0.87 -2.99 -14.26
N GLY A 213 -0.15 -4.09 -14.52
CA GLY A 213 0.00 -4.62 -15.87
C GLY A 213 -1.33 -5.06 -16.51
N ALA A 214 -2.30 -5.54 -15.70
CA ALA A 214 -3.59 -6.01 -16.18
C ALA A 214 -4.66 -4.90 -16.24
N TYR A 215 -4.69 -4.00 -15.25
CA TYR A 215 -5.77 -3.03 -15.03
C TYR A 215 -5.30 -1.58 -15.00
N GLY A 216 -4.03 -1.30 -15.31
CA GLY A 216 -3.46 0.03 -15.18
C GLY A 216 -4.23 1.13 -15.92
N THR A 217 -4.71 0.86 -17.13
CA THR A 217 -5.49 1.82 -17.93
C THR A 217 -6.86 2.14 -17.30
N THR A 218 -7.45 1.22 -16.54
CA THR A 218 -8.72 1.45 -15.82
C THR A 218 -8.50 2.09 -14.44
N LEU A 219 -7.35 1.86 -13.81
CA LEU A 219 -6.97 2.45 -12.52
C LEU A 219 -6.61 3.94 -12.64
N SER A 220 -6.16 4.40 -13.81
CA SER A 220 -5.89 5.82 -14.10
C SER A 220 -7.14 6.70 -14.09
N ASN A 221 -8.35 6.15 -14.24
CA ASN A 221 -9.59 6.93 -14.31
C ASN A 221 -10.19 7.26 -12.94
N ASP A 222 -9.51 6.93 -11.86
CA ASP A 222 -9.94 7.23 -10.51
C ASP A 222 -9.25 8.51 -10.04
N PRO A 223 -9.91 9.69 -10.08
CA PRO A 223 -9.28 10.95 -9.75
C PRO A 223 -8.74 10.86 -8.32
N ALA A 224 -7.46 11.18 -8.18
CA ALA A 224 -6.78 11.29 -6.90
C ALA A 224 -7.61 12.17 -5.94
N GLY A 225 -7.93 11.62 -4.76
CA GLY A 225 -8.27 12.42 -3.60
C GLY A 225 -9.47 13.36 -3.77
N GLY A 226 -10.60 12.86 -4.25
CA GLY A 226 -11.89 13.46 -3.91
C GLY A 226 -12.41 12.81 -2.64
N GLU A 227 -12.40 13.53 -1.52
CA GLU A 227 -13.40 13.27 -0.46
C GLU A 227 -14.74 12.99 -1.11
N ALA A 228 -15.43 11.95 -0.64
CA ALA A 228 -16.75 11.55 -1.09
C ALA A 228 -17.56 12.75 -1.58
N THR A 229 -17.59 12.86 -2.91
CA THR A 229 -18.33 13.85 -3.66
C THR A 229 -19.76 13.82 -3.17
N LEU A 230 -20.15 14.91 -2.50
CA LEU A 230 -21.50 15.47 -2.47
C LEU A 230 -22.57 14.51 -2.95
N PHE A 231 -23.04 13.65 -2.06
CA PHE A 231 -24.24 12.87 -2.34
C PHE A 231 -25.39 13.85 -2.60
N PRO A 232 -25.94 13.91 -3.82
CA PRO A 232 -27.03 14.81 -4.12
C PRO A 232 -28.26 14.28 -3.37
N LYS A 233 -28.70 14.98 -2.32
CA LYS A 233 -29.96 14.78 -1.57
C LYS A 233 -30.59 13.39 -1.77
N SER A 234 -29.91 12.34 -1.33
CA SER A 234 -30.41 10.97 -1.43
C SER A 234 -31.64 10.84 -0.52
N GLU A 235 -32.67 10.12 -0.98
CA GLU A 235 -33.84 9.81 -0.17
C GLU A 235 -33.35 9.15 1.13
N THR A 236 -33.58 9.81 2.26
CA THR A 236 -33.10 9.31 3.54
C THR A 236 -34.12 8.34 4.12
N PHE A 237 -33.69 7.09 4.35
CA PHE A 237 -34.51 6.05 4.93
C PHE A 237 -34.39 6.04 6.46
N HIS A 238 -35.32 5.36 7.13
CA HIS A 238 -35.34 5.15 8.57
C HIS A 238 -35.55 3.65 8.83
N THR A 239 -34.81 3.04 9.76
CA THR A 239 -34.85 1.57 9.94
C THR A 239 -36.23 1.04 10.29
N SER A 240 -37.04 1.83 11.00
CA SER A 240 -38.42 1.49 11.39
C SER A 240 -39.46 1.55 10.27
N SER A 241 -39.20 2.29 9.18
CA SER A 241 -40.16 2.44 8.09
C SER A 241 -39.45 2.73 6.76
N PHE A 242 -39.15 1.68 6.00
CA PHE A 242 -38.64 1.80 4.64
C PHE A 242 -39.27 0.79 3.69
N ASP A 243 -39.42 1.19 2.43
CA ASP A 243 -39.91 0.32 1.36
C ASP A 243 -38.73 -0.44 0.73
N MET A 244 -38.79 -1.77 0.79
CA MET A 244 -37.76 -2.66 0.27
C MET A 244 -37.53 -2.48 -1.23
N ALA A 245 -38.58 -2.24 -2.02
CA ALA A 245 -38.46 -2.08 -3.47
C ALA A 245 -37.71 -0.78 -3.84
N LYS A 246 -37.98 0.31 -3.11
CA LYS A 246 -37.27 1.58 -3.28
C LYS A 246 -35.81 1.49 -2.85
N LEU A 247 -35.54 0.82 -1.73
CA LEU A 247 -34.18 0.60 -1.24
C LEU A 247 -33.34 -0.20 -2.27
N VAL A 248 -33.89 -1.28 -2.82
CA VAL A 248 -33.22 -2.11 -3.85
C VAL A 248 -32.91 -1.31 -5.11
N LYS A 249 -33.84 -0.43 -5.52
CA LYS A 249 -33.65 0.44 -6.68
C LYS A 249 -32.52 1.44 -6.42
N HIS A 250 -32.57 2.14 -5.28
CA HIS A 250 -31.54 3.10 -4.88
C HIS A 250 -30.16 2.44 -4.74
N MET A 251 -30.10 1.21 -4.21
CA MET A 251 -28.87 0.43 -4.08
C MET A 251 -28.21 0.12 -5.44
N GLN A 252 -28.99 -0.03 -6.51
CA GLN A 252 -28.54 -0.35 -7.87
C GLN A 252 -28.32 0.87 -8.76
N GLU A 253 -28.50 2.09 -8.24
CA GLU A 253 -28.17 3.32 -8.95
C GLU A 253 -26.64 3.44 -9.17
N PRO A 254 -26.19 4.13 -10.22
CA PRO A 254 -24.75 4.35 -10.41
C PRO A 254 -24.16 5.15 -9.24
N PRO A 255 -22.89 4.87 -8.86
CA PRO A 255 -22.18 5.71 -7.89
C PRO A 255 -22.21 7.19 -8.32
N PRO A 256 -22.43 8.15 -7.40
CA PRO A 256 -22.34 8.01 -5.93
C PRO A 256 -23.67 7.64 -5.22
N SER A 257 -24.80 7.52 -5.92
CA SER A 257 -26.12 7.31 -5.27
C SER A 257 -26.32 5.87 -4.76
N GLY A 258 -25.86 4.89 -5.53
CA GLY A 258 -25.93 3.46 -5.19
C GLY A 258 -24.57 2.85 -4.81
N VAL A 259 -24.59 1.55 -4.52
CA VAL A 259 -23.40 0.79 -4.09
C VAL A 259 -22.55 0.41 -5.30
N GLU A 260 -21.24 0.49 -5.16
CA GLU A 260 -20.32 0.18 -6.25
C GLU A 260 -20.28 -1.32 -6.60
N MET A 261 -20.91 -1.68 -7.72
CA MET A 261 -20.90 -3.05 -8.25
C MET A 261 -19.86 -3.19 -9.35
N LYS A 262 -18.84 -4.02 -9.10
CA LYS A 262 -17.75 -4.31 -10.05
C LYS A 262 -17.49 -5.80 -10.13
N ASP A 263 -16.95 -6.23 -11.26
CA ASP A 263 -16.43 -7.57 -11.41
C ASP A 263 -15.09 -7.66 -10.67
N ARG A 264 -14.98 -8.58 -9.71
CA ARG A 264 -13.78 -8.74 -8.86
C ARG A 264 -13.26 -10.16 -8.97
N ARG A 265 -11.93 -10.30 -8.94
CA ARG A 265 -11.25 -11.60 -8.95
C ARG A 265 -10.60 -11.85 -7.61
N TRP A 266 -10.89 -12.99 -7.00
CA TRP A 266 -10.27 -13.44 -5.76
C TRP A 266 -9.69 -14.83 -5.94
N LEU A 267 -8.38 -14.95 -5.77
CA LEU A 267 -7.61 -16.17 -6.04
C LEU A 267 -7.86 -16.62 -7.51
N THR A 268 -8.40 -17.82 -7.69
CA THR A 268 -8.75 -18.38 -9.00
C THR A 268 -10.18 -18.10 -9.42
N ARG A 269 -10.98 -17.41 -8.60
CA ARG A 269 -12.42 -17.21 -8.80
C ARG A 269 -12.73 -15.82 -9.29
N PHE A 270 -13.66 -15.73 -10.24
CA PHE A 270 -14.18 -14.49 -10.76
C PHE A 270 -15.61 -14.28 -10.25
N HIS A 271 -15.87 -13.10 -9.71
CA HIS A 271 -17.14 -12.71 -9.12
C HIS A 271 -17.72 -11.55 -9.92
N LEU A 272 -18.83 -11.83 -10.62
CA LEU A 272 -19.50 -10.86 -11.50
C LEU A 272 -20.39 -9.93 -10.69
N ARG A 273 -20.30 -8.62 -10.97
CA ARG A 273 -21.13 -7.54 -10.41
C ARG A 273 -21.39 -7.70 -8.91
N CYS A 274 -20.32 -7.92 -8.17
CA CYS A 274 -20.38 -8.02 -6.72
C CYS A 274 -20.14 -6.64 -6.09
N PHE A 275 -20.55 -6.48 -4.84
CA PHE A 275 -20.21 -5.34 -4.00
C PHE A 275 -19.48 -5.81 -2.74
N ARG A 276 -18.73 -4.91 -2.11
CA ARG A 276 -17.94 -5.20 -0.90
C ARG A 276 -18.75 -4.87 0.37
N GLY A 277 -18.55 -5.63 1.44
CA GLY A 277 -19.30 -5.47 2.70
C GLY A 277 -19.11 -4.11 3.36
N ASP A 278 -17.90 -3.56 3.37
CA ASP A 278 -17.58 -2.21 3.82
C ASP A 278 -18.21 -1.12 2.93
N GLU A 279 -18.18 -1.26 1.60
CA GLU A 279 -18.85 -0.32 0.67
C GLU A 279 -20.35 -0.24 0.95
N MET A 280 -20.99 -1.40 1.20
CA MET A 280 -22.40 -1.46 1.59
C MET A 280 -22.65 -0.86 2.98
N THR A 281 -21.77 -1.11 3.95
CA THR A 281 -21.89 -0.56 5.30
C THR A 281 -21.79 0.97 5.29
N ASN A 282 -20.86 1.53 4.52
CA ASN A 282 -20.72 2.98 4.33
C ASN A 282 -21.97 3.57 3.67
N TRP A 283 -22.48 2.90 2.64
CA TRP A 283 -23.71 3.31 1.96
C TRP A 283 -24.93 3.28 2.89
N LEU A 284 -25.08 2.23 3.70
CA LEU A 284 -26.16 2.12 4.69
C LEU A 284 -26.10 3.25 5.72
N LEU A 285 -24.92 3.54 6.27
CA LEU A 285 -24.72 4.67 7.20
C LEU A 285 -25.05 6.03 6.59
N HIS A 286 -24.87 6.17 5.28
CA HIS A 286 -25.20 7.39 4.56
C HIS A 286 -26.70 7.53 4.29
N VAL A 287 -27.33 6.44 3.83
CA VAL A 287 -28.71 6.41 3.35
C VAL A 287 -29.73 6.36 4.50
N PHE A 288 -29.37 5.79 5.66
CA PHE A 288 -30.21 5.76 6.85
C PHE A 288 -29.81 6.85 7.85
N ARG A 289 -30.80 7.61 8.35
CA ARG A 289 -30.56 8.71 9.30
C ARG A 289 -30.24 8.24 10.72
N ASP A 290 -30.86 7.14 11.11
CA ASP A 290 -30.86 6.59 12.47
C ASP A 290 -29.69 5.64 12.74
N LEU A 291 -28.96 5.21 11.70
CA LEU A 291 -27.72 4.47 11.88
C LEU A 291 -26.57 5.41 12.24
N GLN A 292 -25.86 5.08 13.31
CA GLN A 292 -24.69 5.83 13.79
C GLN A 292 -23.43 4.98 13.86
N THR A 293 -23.55 3.70 14.24
CA THR A 293 -22.42 2.78 14.35
C THR A 293 -22.36 1.81 13.18
N ARG A 294 -21.15 1.33 12.85
CA ARG A 294 -20.98 0.32 11.79
C ARG A 294 -21.64 -0.99 12.20
N GLU A 295 -21.66 -1.31 13.50
CA GLU A 295 -22.33 -2.47 14.08
C GLU A 295 -23.83 -2.45 13.81
N ASP A 296 -24.49 -1.29 13.96
CA ASP A 296 -25.92 -1.14 13.64
C ASP A 296 -26.18 -1.35 12.15
N ALA A 297 -25.30 -0.82 11.29
CA ALA A 297 -25.38 -1.03 9.84
C ALA A 297 -25.16 -2.50 9.45
N VAL A 298 -24.29 -3.21 10.16
CA VAL A 298 -24.12 -4.67 10.01
C VAL A 298 -25.35 -5.42 10.46
N ALA A 299 -25.97 -5.04 11.58
CA ALA A 299 -27.21 -5.66 12.05
C ALA A 299 -28.36 -5.46 11.03
N LEU A 300 -28.50 -4.26 10.47
CA LEU A 300 -29.46 -3.99 9.40
C LEU A 300 -29.13 -4.78 8.13
N GLY A 301 -27.86 -4.79 7.70
CA GLY A 301 -27.41 -5.56 6.55
C GLY A 301 -27.71 -7.06 6.70
N ASN A 302 -27.56 -7.60 7.91
CA ASN A 302 -27.97 -8.96 8.23
C ASN A 302 -29.47 -9.17 8.10
N GLN A 303 -30.30 -8.24 8.56
CA GLN A 303 -31.75 -8.31 8.36
C GLN A 303 -32.12 -8.27 6.87
N LEU A 304 -31.43 -7.46 6.04
CA LEU A 304 -31.64 -7.41 4.60
C LEU A 304 -31.22 -8.72 3.91
N MET A 305 -30.12 -9.34 4.36
CA MET A 305 -29.66 -10.63 3.87
C MET A 305 -30.64 -11.77 4.25
N HIS A 306 -31.20 -11.75 5.46
CA HIS A 306 -32.24 -12.71 5.89
C HIS A 306 -33.57 -12.55 5.11
N LYS A 307 -33.81 -11.38 4.54
CA LYS A 307 -34.95 -11.11 3.63
C LYS A 307 -34.64 -11.45 2.16
N ASP A 308 -33.55 -12.17 1.91
CA ASP A 308 -33.12 -12.61 0.58
C ASP A 308 -32.91 -11.45 -0.43
N LEU A 309 -32.44 -10.28 0.04
CA LEU A 309 -32.14 -9.15 -0.85
C LEU A 309 -30.78 -9.32 -1.55
N PHE A 310 -29.78 -9.77 -0.82
CA PHE A 310 -28.47 -10.16 -1.34
C PHE A 310 -27.95 -11.38 -0.58
N THR A 311 -26.99 -12.09 -1.16
CA THR A 311 -26.33 -13.23 -0.51
C THR A 311 -24.82 -13.10 -0.60
N HIS A 312 -24.12 -13.68 0.37
CA HIS A 312 -22.67 -13.81 0.32
C HIS A 312 -22.29 -14.76 -0.83
N VAL A 313 -21.33 -14.36 -1.66
CA VAL A 313 -20.96 -15.09 -2.88
C VAL A 313 -20.54 -16.54 -2.61
N ARG A 314 -20.00 -16.84 -1.43
CA ARG A 314 -19.64 -18.20 -0.99
C ARG A 314 -20.66 -18.87 -0.05
N GLY A 315 -21.70 -18.15 0.38
CA GLY A 315 -22.70 -18.62 1.35
C GLY A 315 -22.14 -19.06 2.71
N LYS A 316 -20.94 -18.58 3.09
CA LYS A 316 -20.21 -19.08 4.27
C LYS A 316 -20.55 -18.37 5.56
N HIS A 317 -20.85 -17.08 5.48
CA HIS A 317 -21.02 -16.21 6.62
C HIS A 317 -22.17 -15.24 6.37
N GLU A 318 -22.70 -14.71 7.47
CA GLU A 318 -23.63 -13.59 7.52
C GLU A 318 -23.01 -12.30 6.94
N PHE A 319 -23.80 -11.23 6.83
CA PHE A 319 -23.29 -9.92 6.42
C PHE A 319 -22.26 -9.41 7.43
N ARG A 320 -21.12 -8.97 6.91
CA ARG A 320 -19.98 -8.47 7.68
C ARG A 320 -19.41 -7.23 7.01
N ASP A 321 -19.06 -6.27 7.84
CA ASP A 321 -18.27 -5.12 7.43
C ASP A 321 -16.84 -5.58 7.14
N GLY A 322 -16.37 -5.38 5.91
CA GLY A 322 -15.04 -5.78 5.48
C GLY A 322 -14.95 -6.22 4.01
N ASN A 323 -13.81 -6.80 3.61
CA ASN A 323 -13.56 -7.28 2.24
C ASN A 323 -14.26 -8.62 1.94
N TYR A 324 -15.57 -8.66 2.10
CA TYR A 324 -16.43 -9.80 1.76
C TYR A 324 -17.27 -9.45 0.53
N PHE A 325 -17.42 -10.40 -0.39
CA PHE A 325 -18.17 -10.19 -1.63
C PHE A 325 -19.60 -10.68 -1.50
N TYR A 326 -20.53 -9.79 -1.87
CA TYR A 326 -21.96 -10.05 -1.88
C TYR A 326 -22.53 -9.82 -3.29
N GLN A 327 -23.61 -10.54 -3.61
CA GLN A 327 -24.33 -10.44 -4.87
C GLN A 327 -25.81 -10.27 -4.55
N ILE A 328 -26.47 -9.26 -5.14
CA ILE A 328 -27.94 -9.07 -5.02
C ILE A 328 -28.63 -10.33 -5.49
N LEU A 329 -29.74 -10.81 -4.92
CA LEU A 329 -30.41 -12.00 -5.46
C LEU A 329 -31.09 -11.74 -6.81
N SER A 330 -31.17 -12.78 -7.65
CA SER A 330 -31.72 -12.69 -9.01
C SER A 330 -33.13 -12.10 -9.09
N ALA A 331 -33.95 -12.28 -8.05
CA ALA A 331 -35.30 -11.71 -7.93
C ALA A 331 -35.34 -10.17 -7.90
N TYR A 332 -34.23 -9.52 -7.52
CA TYR A 332 -34.18 -8.08 -7.25
C TYR A 332 -33.26 -7.31 -8.20
N ARG A 333 -32.60 -7.98 -9.15
CA ARG A 333 -31.62 -7.36 -10.07
C ARG A 333 -32.29 -6.69 -11.27
N THR A 334 -31.83 -5.48 -11.61
CA THR A 334 -32.20 -4.79 -12.86
C THR A 334 -31.45 -5.36 -14.08
N SER A 335 -30.30 -6.03 -13.87
CA SER A 335 -29.50 -6.59 -14.95
C SER A 335 -29.31 -8.11 -14.81
N VAL A 336 -29.36 -8.83 -15.94
CA VAL A 336 -29.20 -10.30 -15.96
C VAL A 336 -27.71 -10.65 -16.00
N TYR A 337 -27.23 -11.32 -14.96
CA TYR A 337 -25.89 -11.92 -14.87
C TYR A 337 -25.98 -13.17 -13.99
N PRO A 338 -25.14 -14.20 -14.23
CA PRO A 338 -25.26 -15.48 -13.55
C PRO A 338 -24.95 -15.38 -12.05
N ASP A 339 -25.69 -16.15 -11.24
CA ASP A 339 -25.44 -16.30 -9.81
C ASP A 339 -24.16 -17.12 -9.59
N THR A 340 -23.17 -16.52 -8.95
CA THR A 340 -21.89 -17.20 -8.69
C THR A 340 -22.08 -18.36 -7.69
N ALA A 341 -23.10 -18.27 -6.82
CA ALA A 341 -23.46 -19.31 -5.86
C ALA A 341 -24.21 -20.50 -6.50
N GLY A 342 -25.03 -20.27 -7.54
CA GLY A 342 -25.87 -21.31 -8.19
C GLY A 342 -25.15 -22.13 -9.26
N PHE A 343 -24.00 -21.65 -9.75
CA PHE A 343 -23.24 -22.26 -10.84
C PHE A 343 -22.63 -23.64 -10.52
N PHE A 344 -22.61 -24.04 -9.25
CA PHE A 344 -21.94 -25.27 -8.81
C PHE A 344 -22.89 -26.34 -8.23
N ALA A 345 -24.20 -26.09 -8.23
CA ALA A 345 -25.21 -27.01 -7.68
C ALA A 345 -25.91 -27.89 -8.72
N LYS A 346 -25.80 -27.59 -10.03
CA LYS A 346 -26.29 -28.47 -11.11
C LYS A 346 -25.15 -28.89 -12.01
N GLY A 347 -24.92 -30.20 -12.05
CA GLY A 347 -23.90 -30.82 -12.87
C GLY A 347 -24.18 -30.76 -14.38
N MET A 348 -23.08 -30.92 -15.10
CA MET A 348 -22.94 -31.36 -16.50
C MET A 348 -22.96 -30.30 -17.60
N GLY A 349 -21.77 -30.13 -18.20
CA GLY A 349 -21.57 -30.47 -19.62
C GLY A 349 -22.38 -29.67 -20.63
N ARG A 350 -22.05 -28.40 -20.81
CA ARG A 350 -22.17 -27.75 -22.11
C ARG A 350 -20.90 -26.96 -22.41
N SER A 351 -20.19 -27.43 -23.43
CA SER A 351 -19.24 -26.66 -24.22
C SER A 351 -19.79 -25.26 -24.48
N MET A 352 -19.05 -24.22 -24.06
CA MET A 352 -19.39 -22.84 -24.40
C MET A 352 -19.25 -22.64 -25.91
N PRO A 353 -20.27 -22.11 -26.62
CA PRO A 353 -20.05 -21.49 -27.91
C PRO A 353 -19.52 -20.07 -27.70
N SER A 354 -18.60 -19.66 -28.58
CA SER A 354 -18.04 -18.33 -28.67
C SER A 354 -19.13 -17.25 -28.80
N THR A 355 -19.01 -16.19 -27.99
CA THR A 355 -19.48 -14.79 -28.15
C THR A 355 -20.75 -14.50 -28.99
N PRO A 356 -21.68 -13.66 -28.49
CA PRO A 356 -22.32 -12.66 -29.32
C PRO A 356 -21.53 -11.34 -29.23
N ILE A 357 -21.00 -10.93 -30.38
CA ILE A 357 -20.63 -9.54 -30.70
C ILE A 357 -21.79 -8.62 -30.26
N THR A 358 -21.48 -7.63 -29.42
CA THR A 358 -22.33 -6.45 -29.29
C THR A 358 -21.63 -5.33 -30.04
N GLU A 359 -22.28 -4.89 -31.11
CA GLU A 359 -21.82 -3.88 -32.06
C GLU A 359 -21.50 -2.54 -31.37
N MET A 360 -20.24 -2.14 -31.46
CA MET A 360 -19.83 -0.75 -31.24
C MET A 360 -20.30 0.05 -32.47
N ARG A 361 -21.43 0.75 -32.35
CA ARG A 361 -21.86 1.74 -33.34
C ARG A 361 -20.83 2.88 -33.36
N GLN A 362 -19.92 2.80 -34.33
CA GLN A 362 -19.13 3.95 -34.77
C GLN A 362 -20.03 4.82 -35.66
N SER A 363 -20.29 6.05 -35.23
CA SER A 363 -20.88 7.05 -36.12
C SER A 363 -19.84 7.46 -37.18
N PRO A 364 -20.26 7.69 -38.44
CA PRO A 364 -19.34 7.73 -39.57
C PRO A 364 -18.66 9.09 -39.70
N SER A 365 -17.33 9.07 -39.83
CA SER A 365 -16.53 10.18 -40.31
C SER A 365 -16.85 10.39 -41.80
N MET A 366 -17.55 11.49 -42.11
CA MET A 366 -17.71 11.92 -43.49
C MET A 366 -16.40 12.52 -43.98
N ARG A 367 -15.85 11.87 -45.00
CA ARG A 367 -14.82 12.36 -45.91
C ARG A 367 -15.31 13.65 -46.57
N ALA A 368 -14.64 14.78 -46.33
CA ALA A 368 -14.83 15.98 -47.14
C ALA A 368 -13.61 16.15 -48.06
N MET A 369 -13.92 16.34 -49.34
CA MET A 369 -13.02 16.41 -50.48
C MET A 369 -12.23 17.73 -50.52
N GLN A 370 -11.11 17.69 -51.25
CA GLN A 370 -10.32 18.85 -51.66
C GLN A 370 -11.16 19.87 -52.43
N SER A 371 -10.94 21.15 -52.14
CA SER A 371 -10.99 22.24 -53.14
C SER A 371 -10.10 23.40 -52.68
N ASP A 372 -9.20 23.81 -53.57
CA ASP A 372 -8.39 25.03 -53.48
C ASP A 372 -9.26 26.30 -53.44
N SER A 373 -8.81 27.36 -52.74
CA SER A 373 -8.94 28.77 -53.14
C SER A 373 -8.48 29.73 -52.04
N ASP A 374 -7.70 30.73 -52.46
CA ASP A 374 -7.14 31.87 -51.72
C ASP A 374 -8.11 32.67 -50.83
N SER A 375 -7.60 33.23 -49.72
CA SER A 375 -7.60 34.69 -49.48
C SER A 375 -7.34 35.06 -48.01
N SER A 376 -6.47 36.07 -47.88
CA SER A 376 -6.11 36.97 -46.78
C SER A 376 -7.03 37.18 -45.56
N GLY A 377 -6.42 37.40 -44.38
CA GLY A 377 -7.02 38.26 -43.33
C GLY A 377 -6.63 38.03 -41.86
N LYS A 378 -5.53 38.64 -41.42
CA LYS A 378 -5.28 39.28 -40.09
C LYS A 378 -5.72 38.59 -38.76
N GLY A 379 -4.73 38.00 -38.08
CA GLY A 379 -4.26 38.27 -36.70
C GLY A 379 -5.21 38.49 -35.50
N SER A 380 -5.15 37.57 -34.52
CA SER A 380 -5.28 37.83 -33.06
C SER A 380 -4.70 36.62 -32.27
N PRO A 381 -4.15 36.81 -31.05
CA PRO A 381 -3.12 35.94 -30.50
C PRO A 381 -3.70 34.65 -29.91
N ALA A 382 -3.23 33.50 -30.40
CA ALA A 382 -3.55 32.21 -29.80
C ALA A 382 -2.67 31.99 -28.57
N LEU A 383 -3.35 31.90 -27.42
CA LEU A 383 -2.84 31.31 -26.19
C LEU A 383 -2.13 29.98 -26.53
N ALA A 384 -0.89 29.82 -26.09
CA ALA A 384 -0.17 28.57 -26.23
C ALA A 384 -1.02 27.42 -25.68
N LYS A 385 -1.32 26.43 -26.51
CA LYS A 385 -1.86 25.15 -26.06
C LYS A 385 -0.78 24.51 -25.18
N VAL A 386 -0.94 24.65 -23.87
CA VAL A 386 -0.27 23.81 -22.89
C VAL A 386 -0.72 22.38 -23.17
N ASP A 387 0.21 21.53 -23.59
CA ASP A 387 0.04 20.08 -23.72
C ASP A 387 -0.30 19.47 -22.35
N SER A 388 -1.54 19.64 -21.93
CA SER A 388 -2.11 19.13 -20.67
C SER A 388 -2.63 17.71 -20.88
N ARG A 389 -1.73 16.83 -21.32
CA ARG A 389 -1.83 15.37 -21.14
C ARG A 389 -0.49 14.83 -20.68
N GLU A 390 0.09 15.45 -19.66
CA GLU A 390 0.94 14.69 -18.75
C GLU A 390 0.10 13.51 -18.26
N LYS A 391 0.46 12.29 -18.67
CA LYS A 391 -0.27 11.08 -18.34
C LYS A 391 -0.40 11.00 -16.82
N GLU A 392 -1.61 11.17 -16.30
CA GLU A 392 -1.92 11.06 -14.87
C GLU A 392 -1.26 9.80 -14.30
N ALA A 393 -0.47 9.98 -13.25
CA ALA A 393 0.27 8.88 -12.63
C ALA A 393 -0.70 7.95 -11.90
N ILE A 394 -0.58 6.65 -12.13
CA ILE A 394 -1.24 5.62 -11.33
C ILE A 394 -0.58 5.62 -9.95
N LEU A 395 -1.32 6.07 -8.95
CA LEU A 395 -0.86 6.13 -7.56
C LEU A 395 -1.08 4.79 -6.86
N LEU A 396 0.01 4.13 -6.47
CA LEU A 396 -0.01 2.88 -5.69
C LEU A 396 -0.26 3.11 -4.20
N SER A 397 0.01 4.32 -3.72
CA SER A 397 -0.22 4.76 -2.34
C SER A 397 -0.81 6.16 -2.29
N GLN A 398 -1.41 6.48 -1.15
CA GLN A 398 -1.95 7.80 -0.82
C GLN A 398 -1.32 8.33 0.46
N SER A 399 -1.61 9.58 0.81
CA SER A 399 -1.17 10.18 2.06
C SER A 399 -2.31 10.93 2.74
N LEU A 400 -2.21 11.08 4.06
CA LEU A 400 -3.07 11.92 4.87
C LEU A 400 -2.25 12.58 5.99
N LEU A 401 -2.74 13.69 6.52
CA LEU A 401 -2.14 14.32 7.69
C LEU A 401 -2.72 13.68 8.96
N TYR A 402 -1.88 13.05 9.76
CA TYR A 402 -2.27 12.31 10.96
C TYR A 402 -1.77 13.01 12.22
N ASN A 403 -2.64 13.21 13.21
CA ASN A 403 -2.24 13.72 14.52
C ASN A 403 -1.78 12.55 15.42
N VAL A 404 -0.49 12.51 15.77
CA VAL A 404 0.08 11.46 16.63
C VAL A 404 -0.25 11.62 18.11
N ASP A 405 -0.79 12.78 18.51
CA ASP A 405 -1.19 13.11 19.86
C ASP A 405 -2.69 13.49 19.97
N PRO A 406 -3.60 12.51 19.82
CA PRO A 406 -5.03 12.75 19.99
C PRO A 406 -5.41 13.10 21.45
N ALA A 407 -4.55 12.75 22.41
CA ALA A 407 -4.77 13.01 23.83
C ALA A 407 -4.36 14.43 24.25
N LYS A 408 -3.81 15.24 23.33
CA LYS A 408 -3.37 16.63 23.57
C LYS A 408 -2.40 16.75 24.76
N LYS A 409 -1.43 15.83 24.83
CA LYS A 409 -0.32 15.88 25.81
C LYS A 409 0.67 17.00 25.47
N SER A 410 0.84 17.31 24.19
CA SER A 410 1.65 18.40 23.67
C SER A 410 0.87 19.72 23.67
N SER A 411 1.59 20.83 23.79
CA SER A 411 1.01 22.18 23.68
C SER A 411 0.63 22.56 22.25
N GLN A 412 1.09 21.79 21.27
CA GLN A 412 0.95 22.05 19.84
C GLN A 412 0.38 20.81 19.12
N PRO A 413 -0.20 20.95 17.92
CA PRO A 413 -0.58 19.81 17.11
C PRO A 413 0.67 19.04 16.64
N GLU A 414 0.67 17.74 16.83
CA GLU A 414 1.81 16.87 16.51
C GLU A 414 1.47 16.08 15.24
N LEU A 415 1.78 16.66 14.09
CA LEU A 415 1.28 16.20 12.80
C LEU A 415 2.34 15.42 12.04
N VAL A 416 1.94 14.33 11.39
CA VAL A 416 2.83 13.57 10.49
C VAL A 416 2.11 13.30 9.18
N THR A 417 2.84 13.35 8.07
CA THR A 417 2.31 12.87 6.79
C THR A 417 2.40 11.35 6.81
N LEU A 418 1.25 10.69 6.89
CA LEU A 418 1.12 9.23 6.88
C LEU A 418 0.80 8.79 5.46
N HIS A 419 1.71 8.01 4.88
CA HIS A 419 1.54 7.38 3.59
C HIS A 419 1.18 5.90 3.74
N TYR A 420 0.25 5.41 2.91
CA TYR A 420 -0.31 4.08 3.01
C TYR A 420 -0.65 3.49 1.64
N ASP A 421 -0.59 2.16 1.51
CA ASP A 421 -0.87 1.46 0.25
C ASP A 421 -2.36 1.54 -0.13
N ARG A 422 -2.64 1.82 -1.41
CA ARG A 422 -3.98 1.74 -2.01
C ARG A 422 -4.29 0.35 -2.54
N ILE A 423 -3.29 -0.36 -3.06
CA ILE A 423 -3.44 -1.71 -3.62
C ILE A 423 -2.62 -2.65 -2.75
N HIS A 424 -3.26 -3.68 -2.19
CA HIS A 424 -2.59 -4.58 -1.26
C HIS A 424 -2.92 -6.04 -1.49
N ASN A 425 -1.91 -6.89 -1.41
CA ASN A 425 -2.07 -8.34 -1.34
C ASN A 425 -1.84 -8.79 0.12
N PRO A 426 -2.83 -9.42 0.78
CA PRO A 426 -2.71 -9.87 2.17
C PRO A 426 -1.56 -10.86 2.45
N ASP A 427 -1.00 -11.49 1.41
CA ASP A 427 0.17 -12.35 1.53
C ASP A 427 1.51 -11.58 1.43
N ASN A 428 1.47 -10.28 1.14
CA ASN A 428 2.62 -9.39 1.03
C ASN A 428 2.69 -8.45 2.25
N CYS A 429 3.75 -7.66 2.34
CA CYS A 429 3.83 -6.59 3.32
C CYS A 429 2.86 -5.46 2.96
N TYR A 430 2.22 -4.89 3.99
CA TYR A 430 1.51 -3.61 3.88
C TYR A 430 2.43 -2.48 4.31
N HIS A 431 2.62 -1.47 3.46
CA HIS A 431 3.61 -0.42 3.69
C HIS A 431 3.00 0.81 4.34
N ILE A 432 3.75 1.36 5.29
CA ILE A 432 3.41 2.59 6.00
C ILE A 432 4.67 3.45 6.03
N GLN A 433 4.61 4.64 5.47
CA GLN A 433 5.71 5.60 5.56
C GLN A 433 5.24 6.85 6.28
N LEU A 434 6.01 7.30 7.27
CA LEU A 434 5.77 8.55 7.98
C LEU A 434 6.84 9.56 7.61
N GLU A 435 6.42 10.78 7.34
CA GLU A 435 7.29 11.93 7.12
C GLU A 435 6.90 13.08 8.05
N TRP A 436 7.89 13.71 8.69
CA TRP A 436 7.68 14.87 9.55
C TRP A 436 8.94 15.74 9.65
N THR A 437 8.77 16.97 10.13
CA THR A 437 9.85 17.96 10.30
C THR A 437 10.05 18.31 11.78
N THR A 438 9.03 18.86 12.44
CA THR A 438 9.11 19.40 13.81
C THR A 438 8.48 18.49 14.87
N THR A 439 7.73 17.47 14.44
CA THR A 439 6.95 16.59 15.32
C THR A 439 7.82 15.82 16.31
N THR A 440 7.34 15.74 17.54
CA THR A 440 8.02 15.11 18.67
C THR A 440 8.13 13.61 18.45
N ALA A 441 9.35 13.11 18.25
CA ALA A 441 9.64 11.70 17.97
C ALA A 441 9.13 10.72 19.05
N LYS A 442 8.98 11.15 20.31
CA LYS A 442 8.37 10.33 21.37
C LYS A 442 6.89 10.03 21.07
N LEU A 443 6.13 11.01 20.59
CA LEU A 443 4.70 10.85 20.29
C LEU A 443 4.48 10.00 19.04
N VAL A 444 5.34 10.17 18.03
CA VAL A 444 5.43 9.23 16.90
C VAL A 444 5.68 7.81 17.40
N ARG A 445 6.60 7.65 18.38
CA ARG A 445 6.88 6.33 18.95
C ARG A 445 5.69 5.71 19.68
N GLU A 446 4.98 6.50 20.49
CA GLU A 446 3.76 6.06 21.17
C GLU A 446 2.66 5.70 20.15
N ALA A 447 2.52 6.45 19.05
CA ALA A 447 1.52 6.16 18.01
C ALA A 447 1.76 4.82 17.33
N VAL A 448 2.98 4.56 16.87
CA VAL A 448 3.35 3.29 16.22
C VAL A 448 3.25 2.11 17.20
N ALA A 449 3.55 2.30 18.48
CA ALA A 449 3.33 1.26 19.49
C ALA A 449 1.84 0.91 19.66
N ARG A 450 0.95 1.92 19.63
CA ARG A 450 -0.52 1.69 19.62
C ARG A 450 -0.95 0.92 18.37
N TRP A 451 -0.40 1.26 17.21
CA TRP A 451 -0.70 0.55 15.96
C TRP A 451 -0.24 -0.91 16.01
N SER A 452 0.96 -1.18 16.54
CA SER A 452 1.46 -2.56 16.73
C SER A 452 0.52 -3.37 17.61
N GLY A 453 0.12 -2.85 18.76
CA GLY A 453 -0.79 -3.55 19.68
C GLY A 453 -2.16 -3.86 19.06
N LEU A 454 -2.66 -3.00 18.17
CA LEU A 454 -3.96 -3.20 17.49
C LEU A 454 -3.89 -4.36 16.47
N VAL A 455 -2.81 -4.44 15.70
CA VAL A 455 -2.68 -5.41 14.60
C VAL A 455 -2.10 -6.77 15.01
N GLU A 456 -1.39 -6.84 16.14
CA GLU A 456 -0.80 -8.09 16.66
C GLU A 456 -1.83 -9.21 16.84
N GLY A 457 -3.03 -8.88 17.34
CA GLY A 457 -4.14 -9.83 17.50
C GLY A 457 -4.75 -10.34 16.18
N HIS A 458 -4.37 -9.74 15.06
CA HIS A 458 -4.90 -10.05 13.73
C HIS A 458 -3.90 -10.84 12.86
N GLY A 459 -2.80 -11.32 13.45
CA GLY A 459 -1.76 -12.06 12.71
C GLY A 459 -0.86 -11.18 11.86
N LEU A 460 -0.68 -9.93 12.27
CA LEU A 460 0.21 -8.96 11.64
C LEU A 460 1.26 -8.49 12.64
N LYS A 461 2.50 -8.34 12.17
CA LYS A 461 3.60 -7.80 12.96
C LYS A 461 4.11 -6.52 12.33
N LEU A 462 4.06 -5.42 13.07
CA LEU A 462 4.62 -4.14 12.63
C LEU A 462 6.15 -4.12 12.84
N VAL A 463 6.89 -3.85 11.78
CA VAL A 463 8.36 -3.85 11.79
C VAL A 463 8.90 -2.64 11.04
N GLN A 464 9.90 -1.96 11.61
CA GLN A 464 10.64 -0.90 10.91
C GLN A 464 11.66 -1.50 9.94
N LEU A 465 11.69 -0.97 8.71
CA LEU A 465 12.68 -1.29 7.68
C LEU A 465 13.49 -0.04 7.28
N PRO A 466 14.69 -0.21 6.71
CA PRO A 466 15.42 0.88 6.08
C PRO A 466 14.61 1.49 4.92
N ILE A 467 14.77 2.81 4.72
CA ILE A 467 14.18 3.53 3.56
C ILE A 467 14.79 3.00 2.25
N LEU A 468 16.11 2.97 2.20
CA LEU A 468 16.87 2.49 1.05
C LEU A 468 16.79 0.98 0.92
N GLU A 469 16.90 0.52 -0.33
CA GLU A 469 17.00 -0.90 -0.64
C GLU A 469 18.25 -1.55 -0.01
N ALA A 470 18.16 -2.84 0.36
CA ALA A 470 19.20 -3.51 1.14
C ALA A 470 20.59 -3.53 0.46
N SER A 471 20.63 -3.60 -0.87
CA SER A 471 21.88 -3.57 -1.65
C SER A 471 22.59 -2.23 -1.59
N ARG A 472 21.85 -1.12 -1.45
CA ARG A 472 22.37 0.27 -1.44
C ARG A 472 22.57 0.85 -0.05
N LEU A 473 22.17 0.15 1.00
CA LEU A 473 22.26 0.67 2.36
C LEU A 473 23.69 1.04 2.78
N HIS A 474 24.69 0.35 2.22
CA HIS A 474 26.11 0.63 2.44
C HIS A 474 26.54 2.04 1.97
N GLU A 475 25.81 2.67 1.05
CA GLU A 475 26.08 4.04 0.59
C GLU A 475 25.89 5.06 1.72
N ARG A 476 24.92 4.84 2.62
CA ARG A 476 24.69 5.69 3.81
C ARG A 476 25.33 5.12 5.07
N HIS A 477 25.34 3.80 5.22
CA HIS A 477 25.85 3.11 6.39
C HIS A 477 26.89 2.07 5.96
N PRO A 478 28.18 2.44 5.81
CA PRO A 478 29.21 1.54 5.27
C PRO A 478 29.35 0.22 6.03
N LEU A 479 29.02 0.21 7.33
CA LEU A 479 29.02 -0.96 8.21
C LEU A 479 27.87 -1.95 7.93
N GLU A 480 26.91 -1.59 7.10
CA GLU A 480 25.73 -2.37 6.75
C GLU A 480 25.84 -2.92 5.34
N GLN A 481 26.50 -4.07 5.23
CA GLN A 481 26.74 -4.72 3.96
C GLN A 481 25.91 -5.99 3.80
N ALA A 482 25.28 -6.10 2.63
CA ALA A 482 24.60 -7.32 2.23
C ALA A 482 25.60 -8.45 1.92
N VAL A 483 25.20 -9.67 2.27
CA VAL A 483 25.94 -10.90 2.02
C VAL A 483 25.32 -11.64 0.86
N SER A 484 26.14 -12.02 -0.12
CA SER A 484 25.67 -12.79 -1.26
C SER A 484 25.52 -14.27 -0.94
N VAL A 485 24.43 -14.86 -1.43
CA VAL A 485 24.16 -16.29 -1.42
C VAL A 485 23.91 -16.77 -2.84
N LYS A 486 24.50 -17.91 -3.18
CA LYS A 486 24.34 -18.57 -4.48
C LYS A 486 23.57 -19.87 -4.31
N LEU A 487 22.81 -20.22 -5.33
CA LEU A 487 22.17 -21.51 -5.44
C LEU A 487 23.18 -22.58 -5.89
N ALA A 488 23.10 -23.78 -5.33
CA ALA A 488 23.88 -24.92 -5.80
C ALA A 488 23.45 -25.33 -7.22
N ILE A 489 22.14 -25.31 -7.48
CA ILE A 489 21.57 -25.55 -8.80
C ILE A 489 20.70 -24.36 -9.15
N ARG A 490 20.96 -23.76 -10.31
CA ARG A 490 20.06 -22.75 -10.86
C ARG A 490 18.88 -23.39 -11.57
N PRO A 491 17.68 -22.78 -11.49
CA PRO A 491 16.56 -23.24 -12.29
C PRO A 491 16.95 -23.19 -13.77
N HIS A 492 16.74 -24.29 -14.49
CA HIS A 492 16.96 -24.32 -15.93
C HIS A 492 16.03 -23.27 -16.57
N GLY A 493 16.57 -22.38 -17.41
CA GLY A 493 15.86 -21.23 -17.99
C GLY A 493 14.70 -21.54 -18.95
N ARG A 494 14.04 -22.70 -18.81
CA ARG A 494 12.77 -22.99 -19.46
C ARG A 494 11.65 -22.55 -18.52
N ALA A 495 11.17 -21.33 -18.71
CA ALA A 495 9.84 -20.98 -18.27
C ALA A 495 8.84 -22.01 -18.85
N PRO A 496 7.81 -22.44 -18.10
CA PRO A 496 6.79 -23.32 -18.64
C PRO A 496 6.09 -22.64 -19.81
N ALA A 497 6.34 -23.13 -21.03
CA ALA A 497 5.82 -22.63 -22.30
C ALA A 497 4.33 -22.95 -22.51
N THR A 498 3.53 -22.88 -21.46
CA THR A 498 2.07 -22.97 -21.55
C THR A 498 1.50 -21.59 -21.31
N PRO A 499 1.14 -20.83 -22.37
CA PRO A 499 0.40 -19.60 -22.19
C PRO A 499 -0.90 -19.93 -21.45
N HIS A 500 -1.04 -19.41 -20.24
CA HIS A 500 -2.32 -19.43 -19.55
C HIS A 500 -3.26 -18.51 -20.33
N LEU A 501 -4.13 -19.10 -21.14
CA LEU A 501 -5.26 -18.40 -21.76
C LEU A 501 -6.17 -17.89 -20.65
N ASP A 502 -6.06 -16.60 -20.34
CA ASP A 502 -7.01 -15.89 -19.49
C ASP A 502 -8.08 -15.28 -20.42
N PRO A 503 -9.35 -15.75 -20.38
CA PRO A 503 -10.39 -15.35 -21.35
C PRO A 503 -10.76 -13.86 -21.32
N SER A 504 -10.29 -13.09 -20.33
CA SER A 504 -10.57 -11.66 -20.18
C SER A 504 -9.39 -10.75 -20.51
N ALA A 505 -8.20 -11.29 -20.78
CA ALA A 505 -7.06 -10.50 -21.22
C ALA A 505 -7.04 -10.48 -22.75
N GLY A 506 -7.42 -9.36 -23.36
CA GLY A 506 -7.25 -9.11 -24.80
C GLY A 506 -5.79 -9.12 -25.31
N SER A 507 -4.84 -9.65 -24.52
CA SER A 507 -3.50 -10.00 -24.98
C SER A 507 -2.95 -11.18 -24.17
N PRO A 508 -2.36 -12.21 -24.80
CA PRO A 508 -1.60 -13.24 -24.12
C PRO A 508 -0.24 -12.67 -23.73
N ARG A 509 -0.15 -12.00 -22.58
CA ARG A 509 1.13 -11.58 -21.98
C ARG A 509 1.10 -11.77 -20.46
N GLY A 510 1.00 -13.03 -20.03
CA GLY A 510 1.67 -13.40 -18.79
C GLY A 510 3.17 -13.23 -19.06
N ARG A 511 3.76 -12.12 -18.61
CA ARG A 511 5.22 -11.98 -18.61
C ARG A 511 5.70 -13.12 -17.72
N ASP A 512 6.33 -14.14 -18.32
CA ASP A 512 6.95 -15.22 -17.56
C ASP A 512 7.86 -14.57 -16.53
N ASP A 513 7.48 -14.68 -15.25
CA ASP A 513 8.22 -14.05 -14.19
C ASP A 513 9.56 -14.79 -14.09
N ARG A 514 10.62 -14.10 -14.56
CA ARG A 514 11.99 -14.64 -14.64
C ARG A 514 12.47 -15.23 -13.32
N TYR A 515 11.92 -14.75 -12.21
CA TYR A 515 12.34 -15.09 -10.87
C TYR A 515 11.31 -15.93 -10.11
N VAL A 516 10.38 -16.61 -10.79
CA VAL A 516 9.37 -17.49 -10.14
C VAL A 516 10.00 -18.48 -9.17
N HIS A 517 11.07 -19.17 -9.57
CA HIS A 517 11.75 -20.14 -8.70
C HIS A 517 12.45 -19.45 -7.52
N HIS A 518 13.09 -18.28 -7.73
CA HIS A 518 13.71 -17.50 -6.65
C HIS A 518 12.68 -17.02 -5.63
N LYS A 519 11.53 -16.51 -6.10
CA LYS A 519 10.39 -16.12 -5.26
C LYS A 519 9.85 -17.33 -4.50
N ALA A 520 9.73 -18.50 -5.14
CA ALA A 520 9.26 -19.72 -4.50
C ALA A 520 10.21 -20.20 -3.38
N ILE A 521 11.53 -20.11 -3.57
CA ILE A 521 12.52 -20.41 -2.52
C ILE A 521 12.33 -19.48 -1.33
N LEU A 522 12.21 -18.17 -1.58
CA LEU A 522 12.01 -17.18 -0.54
C LEU A 522 10.72 -17.48 0.25
N ARG A 523 9.61 -17.74 -0.45
CA ARG A 523 8.33 -18.11 0.19
C ARG A 523 8.42 -19.39 1.02
N LYS A 524 9.11 -20.41 0.52
CA LYS A 524 9.33 -21.68 1.24
C LYS A 524 10.11 -21.48 2.53
N MET A 525 11.00 -20.50 2.56
CA MET A 525 11.84 -20.12 3.69
C MET A 525 11.24 -18.95 4.50
N ASP A 526 9.92 -18.78 4.49
CA ASP A 526 9.19 -17.78 5.29
C ASP A 526 9.58 -16.32 5.02
N PHE A 527 10.04 -16.01 3.81
CA PHE A 527 10.15 -14.62 3.35
C PHE A 527 8.85 -14.15 2.69
N VAL A 528 8.50 -12.91 3.00
CA VAL A 528 7.33 -12.20 2.49
C VAL A 528 7.80 -11.08 1.55
N LEU A 529 7.06 -10.87 0.46
CA LEU A 529 7.39 -9.80 -0.49
C LEU A 529 7.21 -8.44 0.19
N ASP A 530 8.26 -7.63 0.13
CA ASP A 530 8.29 -6.24 0.59
C ASP A 530 7.98 -5.33 -0.61
N LEU A 531 9.00 -4.93 -1.38
CA LEU A 531 8.84 -4.10 -2.58
C LEU A 531 9.34 -4.83 -3.84
N GLU A 532 8.63 -4.61 -4.94
CA GLU A 532 9.04 -5.06 -6.27
C GLU A 532 10.09 -4.14 -6.89
N ALA A 533 10.96 -4.71 -7.74
CA ALA A 533 11.86 -3.90 -8.54
C ALA A 533 11.07 -2.98 -9.50
N ALA A 534 11.55 -1.76 -9.72
CA ALA A 534 10.95 -0.80 -10.63
C ALA A 534 10.75 -1.38 -12.04
N ASP A 535 11.68 -2.22 -12.51
CA ASP A 535 11.64 -2.88 -13.83
C ASP A 535 10.53 -3.92 -14.00
N ASN A 536 9.92 -4.39 -12.90
CA ASN A 536 8.77 -5.28 -12.94
C ASN A 536 7.52 -4.54 -13.46
N PHE A 537 7.44 -3.24 -13.21
CA PHE A 537 6.32 -2.42 -13.62
C PHE A 537 6.37 -2.08 -15.13
N PRO A 538 5.21 -1.94 -15.79
CA PRO A 538 5.16 -1.64 -17.22
C PRO A 538 5.62 -0.20 -17.50
N SER A 539 6.71 -0.06 -18.27
CA SER A 539 7.33 1.24 -18.62
C SER A 539 6.42 2.21 -19.40
N LYS A 540 5.30 1.73 -19.95
CA LYS A 540 4.32 2.56 -20.68
C LYS A 540 3.43 3.38 -19.75
N LEU A 541 3.29 2.96 -18.49
CA LEU A 541 2.43 3.59 -17.51
C LEU A 541 3.27 4.48 -16.59
N ASN A 542 2.75 5.66 -16.25
CA ASN A 542 3.34 6.53 -15.25
C ASN A 542 2.89 6.01 -13.88
N ILE A 543 3.80 5.48 -13.07
CA ILE A 543 3.48 4.82 -11.79
C ILE A 543 4.24 5.54 -10.68
N ALA A 544 3.55 5.87 -9.60
CA ALA A 544 4.14 6.54 -8.45
C ALA A 544 3.52 6.05 -7.14
N TYR A 545 4.30 6.13 -6.07
CA TYR A 545 3.81 6.18 -4.70
C TYR A 545 3.61 7.64 -4.30
N SER A 546 2.81 7.90 -3.26
CA SER A 546 2.64 9.22 -2.66
C SER A 546 3.93 9.78 -2.05
N TRP A 547 4.98 8.96 -1.90
CA TRP A 547 6.31 9.36 -1.44
C TRP A 547 7.38 9.32 -2.56
N GLY A 548 6.97 9.20 -3.82
CA GLY A 548 7.87 9.24 -4.98
C GLY A 548 7.71 8.05 -5.92
N ARG A 549 8.59 7.98 -6.94
CA ARG A 549 8.55 6.90 -7.94
C ARG A 549 9.16 5.61 -7.39
N PRO A 550 8.73 4.42 -7.87
CA PRO A 550 9.44 3.18 -7.59
C PRO A 550 10.91 3.27 -8.01
N ASP A 551 11.83 3.13 -7.06
CA ASP A 551 13.27 3.33 -7.26
C ASP A 551 14.13 2.10 -6.90
N TYR A 552 13.50 1.03 -6.40
CA TYR A 552 14.17 -0.22 -6.06
C TYR A 552 14.68 -0.91 -7.32
N ARG A 553 15.98 -1.22 -7.36
CA ARG A 553 16.60 -1.95 -8.48
C ARG A 553 16.32 -3.44 -8.39
N MET A 554 16.22 -3.96 -7.17
CA MET A 554 16.04 -5.38 -6.89
C MET A 554 14.76 -5.62 -6.08
N THR A 555 14.05 -6.70 -6.41
CA THR A 555 12.86 -7.11 -5.66
C THR A 555 13.29 -7.54 -4.25
N GLN A 556 12.73 -6.91 -3.23
CA GLN A 556 13.07 -7.10 -1.83
C GLN A 556 12.00 -7.90 -1.09
N PHE A 557 12.45 -8.71 -0.16
CA PHE A 557 11.67 -9.55 0.73
C PHE A 557 12.14 -9.37 2.17
N ILE A 558 11.26 -9.64 3.12
CA ILE A 558 11.55 -9.65 4.56
C ILE A 558 11.12 -11.00 5.15
N HIS A 559 11.98 -11.61 5.95
CA HIS A 559 11.63 -12.83 6.68
C HIS A 559 10.51 -12.53 7.70
N LYS A 560 9.57 -13.46 7.92
CA LYS A 560 8.45 -13.29 8.88
C LYS A 560 8.87 -12.85 10.29
N SER A 561 10.10 -13.18 10.69
CA SER A 561 10.70 -12.69 11.95
C SER A 561 10.88 -11.15 12.03
N GLY A 562 10.99 -10.47 10.89
CA GLY A 562 11.40 -9.07 10.76
C GLY A 562 12.91 -8.82 10.78
N LEU A 563 13.75 -9.86 10.97
CA LEU A 563 15.18 -9.72 11.27
C LEU A 563 16.11 -9.74 10.05
N LEU A 564 15.64 -10.22 8.89
CA LEU A 564 16.47 -10.49 7.72
C LEU A 564 15.78 -10.06 6.44
N LEU A 565 16.41 -9.13 5.71
CA LEU A 565 16.02 -8.73 4.37
C LEU A 565 16.73 -9.63 3.36
N ALA A 566 16.04 -9.94 2.27
CA ALA A 566 16.60 -10.65 1.12
C ALA A 566 16.21 -9.92 -0.17
N GLN A 567 17.14 -9.79 -1.10
CA GLN A 567 16.89 -9.28 -2.44
C GLN A 567 17.28 -10.31 -3.48
N ILE A 568 16.48 -10.39 -4.56
CA ILE A 568 16.81 -11.21 -5.73
C ILE A 568 17.78 -10.42 -6.59
N SER A 569 18.97 -10.98 -6.81
CA SER A 569 20.00 -10.33 -7.61
C SER A 569 19.75 -10.57 -9.10
N ASN A 570 20.00 -9.54 -9.90
CA ASN A 570 19.95 -9.62 -11.36
C ASN A 570 21.26 -10.14 -11.99
N ASP A 571 22.28 -10.41 -11.18
CA ASP A 571 23.62 -10.75 -11.65
C ASP A 571 23.79 -12.26 -11.83
N ASP A 572 24.44 -12.67 -12.92
CA ASP A 572 24.78 -14.08 -13.15
C ASP A 572 25.75 -14.64 -12.11
N LYS A 573 26.34 -13.82 -11.24
CA LYS A 573 27.28 -14.27 -10.21
C LYS A 573 26.62 -14.58 -8.87
N THR A 574 25.44 -14.04 -8.59
CA THR A 574 24.78 -14.11 -7.27
C THR A 574 23.28 -14.25 -7.42
N ASP A 575 22.64 -15.09 -6.63
CA ASP A 575 21.17 -15.29 -6.73
C ASP A 575 20.43 -14.43 -5.69
N PHE A 576 20.98 -14.31 -4.48
CA PHE A 576 20.39 -13.52 -3.40
C PHE A 576 21.41 -12.62 -2.70
N LEU A 577 20.93 -11.47 -2.21
CA LEU A 577 21.63 -10.60 -1.28
C LEU A 577 20.84 -10.56 0.03
N LEU A 578 21.47 -10.91 1.15
CA LEU A 578 20.82 -10.90 2.47
C LEU A 578 21.45 -9.85 3.38
N LEU A 579 20.60 -9.12 4.09
CA LEU A 579 21.00 -8.04 4.99
C LEU A 579 20.25 -8.14 6.32
N ARG A 580 20.98 -8.03 7.44
CA ARG A 580 20.38 -7.98 8.77
C ARG A 580 19.56 -6.70 8.93
N ASN A 581 18.30 -6.84 9.31
CA ASN A 581 17.52 -5.68 9.74
C ASN A 581 17.88 -5.32 11.20
N ARG A 582 18.64 -4.23 11.39
CA ARG A 582 18.96 -3.73 12.74
C ARG A 582 17.83 -2.92 13.39
N LEU A 583 16.86 -2.46 12.61
CA LEU A 583 15.75 -1.61 13.07
C LEU A 583 14.60 -2.41 13.68
N ALA A 584 14.56 -3.73 13.46
CA ALA A 584 13.48 -4.62 13.92
C ALA A 584 13.24 -4.61 15.43
N GLY A 585 14.26 -4.30 16.25
CA GLY A 585 14.19 -4.37 17.72
C GLY A 585 13.69 -3.10 18.41
N GLN A 586 13.50 -1.99 17.68
CA GLN A 586 13.21 -0.68 18.30
C GLN A 586 11.77 -0.53 18.81
N TRP A 587 10.85 -1.41 18.37
CA TRP A 587 9.41 -1.21 18.51
C TRP A 587 8.67 -2.37 19.19
N SER A 588 9.38 -3.44 19.55
CA SER A 588 8.78 -4.56 20.26
C SER A 588 8.61 -4.16 21.72
N SER A 589 7.35 -3.92 22.12
CA SER A 589 6.95 -3.81 23.51
C SER A 589 7.49 -4.99 24.31
N HIS A 590 7.88 -4.73 25.56
CA HIS A 590 8.50 -5.65 26.52
C HIS A 590 7.68 -6.92 26.79
N SER A 591 7.60 -7.84 25.84
CA SER A 591 7.19 -9.20 26.14
C SER A 591 8.41 -9.89 26.76
N ASN A 592 8.36 -10.10 28.07
CA ASN A 592 9.34 -10.86 28.85
C ASN A 592 9.42 -12.36 28.46
N LYS A 593 8.87 -12.74 27.30
CA LYS A 593 9.03 -14.07 26.69
C LYS A 593 10.14 -14.00 25.64
N ARG A 594 11.38 -13.81 26.10
CA ARG A 594 12.60 -13.92 25.28
C ARG A 594 12.95 -15.37 24.93
N SER A 595 11.95 -16.24 24.87
CA SER A 595 12.08 -17.68 24.64
C SER A 595 11.80 -17.99 23.17
N GLU A 596 12.78 -18.58 22.49
CA GLU A 596 12.65 -19.32 21.21
C GLU A 596 12.51 -18.56 19.88
N LEU A 597 12.67 -17.24 19.80
CA LEU A 597 12.76 -16.61 18.47
C LEU A 597 14.14 -16.89 17.82
N PRO A 598 14.19 -17.39 16.57
CA PRO A 598 15.44 -17.72 15.91
C PRO A 598 16.25 -16.45 15.68
N SER A 599 17.56 -16.53 15.96
CA SER A 599 18.48 -15.42 15.70
C SER A 599 18.57 -15.15 14.19
N ALA A 600 18.90 -13.91 13.81
CA ALA A 600 19.13 -13.57 12.40
C ALA A 600 20.23 -14.45 11.76
N GLU A 601 21.20 -14.90 12.56
CA GLU A 601 22.26 -15.80 12.13
C GLU A 601 21.74 -17.22 11.86
N ASN A 602 20.82 -17.72 12.70
CA ASN A 602 20.20 -19.03 12.50
C ASN A 602 19.40 -19.05 11.19
N ILE A 603 18.51 -18.05 11.01
CA ILE A 603 17.72 -17.89 9.78
C ILE A 603 18.63 -17.83 8.55
N PHE A 604 19.71 -17.04 8.63
CA PHE A 604 20.68 -16.94 7.54
C PHE A 604 21.38 -18.28 7.25
N ASN A 605 21.81 -19.01 8.29
CA ASN A 605 22.49 -20.29 8.12
C ASN A 605 21.56 -21.35 7.55
N ASP A 606 20.30 -21.39 7.99
CA ASP A 606 19.27 -22.30 7.48
C ASP A 606 18.95 -22.00 6.01
N PHE A 607 18.75 -20.72 5.67
CA PHE A 607 18.58 -20.29 4.28
C PHE A 607 19.78 -20.70 3.41
N ARG A 608 21.00 -20.42 3.89
CA ARG A 608 22.22 -20.79 3.17
C ARG A 608 22.38 -22.30 3.02
N LYS A 609 21.96 -23.09 4.02
CA LYS A 609 21.97 -24.56 3.96
C LYS A 609 20.99 -25.05 2.91
N PHE A 610 19.76 -24.51 2.90
CA PHE A 610 18.76 -24.84 1.89
C PHE A 610 19.22 -24.50 0.47
N CYS A 611 19.79 -23.32 0.24
CA CYS A 611 20.33 -22.94 -1.08
C CYS A 611 21.50 -23.82 -1.57
N LYS A 612 22.16 -24.56 -0.66
CA LYS A 612 23.23 -25.50 -1.00
C LYS A 612 22.75 -26.93 -1.18
N ASP A 613 21.51 -27.24 -0.79
CA ASP A 613 20.94 -28.57 -0.89
C ASP A 613 20.34 -28.78 -2.29
N GLU A 614 21.08 -29.50 -3.12
CA GLU A 614 20.69 -29.80 -4.49
C GLU A 614 19.37 -30.59 -4.59
N ALA A 615 19.14 -31.53 -3.67
CA ALA A 615 17.95 -32.38 -3.70
C ALA A 615 16.71 -31.58 -3.31
N ALA A 616 16.81 -30.75 -2.26
CA ALA A 616 15.73 -29.88 -1.83
C ALA A 616 15.34 -28.85 -2.90
N LEU A 617 16.33 -28.27 -3.59
CA LEU A 617 16.08 -27.32 -4.69
C LEU A 617 15.37 -27.99 -5.87
N LYS A 618 15.80 -29.17 -6.30
CA LYS A 618 15.15 -29.93 -7.39
C LYS A 618 13.69 -30.23 -7.07
N LEU A 619 13.41 -30.74 -5.86
CA LEU A 619 12.04 -31.02 -5.41
C LEU A 619 11.15 -29.78 -5.44
N LEU A 620 11.69 -28.63 -4.99
CA LEU A 620 10.95 -27.38 -5.04
C LEU A 620 10.69 -26.93 -6.49
N TYR A 621 11.67 -27.05 -7.38
CA TYR A 621 11.49 -26.70 -8.79
C TYR A 621 10.44 -27.56 -9.48
N GLU A 622 10.42 -28.86 -9.18
CA GLU A 622 9.37 -29.76 -9.65
C GLU A 622 7.98 -29.38 -9.10
N GLU A 623 7.88 -29.01 -7.82
CA GLU A 623 6.63 -28.54 -7.21
C GLU A 623 6.12 -27.26 -7.88
N VAL A 624 7.01 -26.30 -8.15
CA VAL A 624 6.68 -25.04 -8.82
C VAL A 624 6.26 -25.24 -10.27
N ASN A 625 6.88 -26.18 -10.97
CA ASN A 625 6.57 -26.48 -12.36
C ASN A 625 5.31 -27.35 -12.53
N LYS A 626 4.81 -27.98 -11.46
CA LYS A 626 3.54 -28.73 -11.53
C LYS A 626 2.38 -27.76 -11.76
N PRO A 627 1.49 -28.04 -12.74
CA PRO A 627 0.28 -27.23 -12.90
C PRO A 627 -0.54 -27.33 -11.61
N LYS A 628 -0.90 -26.19 -11.01
CA LYS A 628 -1.82 -26.15 -9.87
C LYS A 628 -3.16 -26.71 -10.32
N VAL A 629 -3.42 -27.98 -10.03
CA VAL A 629 -4.74 -28.59 -10.23
C VAL A 629 -5.68 -27.91 -9.23
N SER A 630 -6.73 -27.26 -9.74
CA SER A 630 -7.79 -26.71 -8.90
C SER A 630 -8.28 -27.78 -7.92
N PRO A 631 -8.37 -27.52 -6.60
CA PRO A 631 -8.91 -28.51 -5.68
C PRO A 631 -10.33 -28.86 -6.14
N MET A 632 -10.55 -30.15 -6.44
CA MET A 632 -11.89 -30.67 -6.64
C MET A 632 -12.70 -30.34 -5.38
N SER A 633 -13.89 -29.80 -5.59
CA SER A 633 -14.80 -29.42 -4.51
C SER A 633 -14.99 -30.60 -3.54
N PRO A 634 -14.96 -30.40 -2.21
CA PRO A 634 -15.17 -31.48 -1.22
C PRO A 634 -16.55 -32.14 -1.29
N LEU A 635 -17.45 -31.64 -2.14
CA LEU A 635 -18.76 -32.23 -2.45
C LEU A 635 -18.70 -33.38 -3.49
N ALA A 636 -17.56 -33.63 -4.13
CA ALA A 636 -17.46 -34.71 -5.12
C ALA A 636 -17.38 -36.12 -4.51
N ARG A 637 -17.28 -36.24 -3.18
CA ARG A 637 -17.03 -37.53 -2.51
C ARG A 637 -18.28 -38.31 -2.09
N THR A 638 -19.48 -37.87 -2.46
CA THR A 638 -20.73 -38.50 -2.01
C THR A 638 -21.64 -39.05 -3.12
N GLN A 639 -21.16 -39.18 -4.35
CA GLN A 639 -21.93 -39.84 -5.43
C GLN A 639 -21.07 -40.79 -6.26
N TRP A 640 -20.51 -41.81 -5.62
CA TRP A 640 -20.05 -43.02 -6.30
C TRP A 640 -20.41 -44.24 -5.45
N ILE A 641 -21.71 -44.42 -5.20
CA ILE A 641 -22.31 -45.71 -4.84
C ILE A 641 -23.52 -45.86 -5.76
N GLY A 642 -23.46 -46.84 -6.67
CA GLY A 642 -24.59 -47.29 -7.49
C GLY A 642 -24.55 -46.81 -8.95
N ASP A 643 -23.83 -47.54 -9.81
CA ASP A 643 -24.40 -48.21 -10.99
C ASP A 643 -23.27 -48.83 -11.81
N ALA A 644 -22.85 -50.02 -11.39
CA ALA A 644 -22.11 -50.93 -12.23
C ALA A 644 -23.11 -51.91 -12.85
N ASP A 645 -23.71 -51.54 -13.98
CA ASP A 645 -24.32 -52.46 -14.94
C ASP A 645 -24.65 -51.72 -16.25
N VAL A 646 -23.61 -51.40 -17.03
CA VAL A 646 -23.74 -51.16 -18.48
C VAL A 646 -22.55 -51.83 -19.17
N PRO A 647 -22.75 -52.90 -19.97
CA PRO A 647 -21.65 -53.53 -20.70
C PRO A 647 -21.22 -52.64 -21.88
N PRO A 648 -19.93 -52.66 -22.28
CA PRO A 648 -19.44 -51.85 -23.39
C PRO A 648 -20.01 -52.37 -24.72
N ILE A 649 -20.58 -51.44 -25.51
CA ILE A 649 -21.05 -51.69 -26.88
C ILE A 649 -19.82 -51.95 -27.77
N GLU A 650 -19.65 -53.20 -28.19
CA GLU A 650 -18.78 -53.58 -29.30
C GLU A 650 -19.42 -53.17 -30.64
N LEU A 651 -18.65 -52.49 -31.49
CA LEU A 651 -19.07 -52.15 -32.85
C LEU A 651 -19.00 -53.41 -33.76
N PRO A 652 -20.02 -53.70 -34.59
CA PRO A 652 -20.08 -54.91 -35.39
C PRO A 652 -19.07 -54.95 -36.56
N PRO A 653 -18.58 -56.14 -36.97
CA PRO A 653 -17.37 -56.29 -37.76
C PRO A 653 -17.64 -56.42 -39.27
N HIS A 654 -18.16 -55.40 -39.95
CA HIS A 654 -18.40 -55.50 -41.41
C HIS A 654 -18.12 -54.22 -42.21
N LEU A 655 -17.01 -53.51 -41.96
CA LEU A 655 -16.49 -52.51 -42.93
C LEU A 655 -14.95 -52.47 -42.94
N MET A 656 -14.33 -53.65 -42.94
CA MET A 656 -12.91 -53.83 -43.27
C MET A 656 -12.83 -54.45 -44.66
N HIS A 657 -12.81 -53.65 -45.73
CA HIS A 657 -12.14 -53.97 -47.00
C HIS A 657 -12.30 -52.85 -48.04
N ARG A 658 -11.19 -52.15 -48.33
CA ARG A 658 -10.77 -51.46 -49.58
C ARG A 658 -10.03 -50.17 -49.21
N THR A 659 -8.81 -49.88 -49.67
CA THR A 659 -7.87 -50.58 -50.55
C THR A 659 -6.52 -49.88 -50.37
N GLN A 660 -5.42 -50.63 -50.35
CA GLN A 660 -4.13 -50.11 -50.81
C GLN A 660 -4.18 -49.97 -52.34
N ARG A 661 -3.91 -48.78 -52.85
CA ARG A 661 -2.91 -48.52 -53.89
C ARG A 661 -2.64 -47.02 -53.99
#